data_AF-A0A2V7JCB0-F1
#
_entry.id   AF-A0A2V7JCB0-F1
#
_cell.length_a   1.000
_cell.length_b   1.000
_cell.length_c   1.000
_cell.angle_alpha   90.00
_cell.angle_beta   90.00
_cell.angle_gamma   90.00
#
_symmetry.space_group_name_H-M   'P 1'
#
loop_
_entity.id
_entity.type
_entity.pdbx_description
1 polymer ?
#
loop_
_entity_poly.entity_id
_entity_poly.type
_entity_poly.pdbx_seq_one_letter_code
_entity_poly.pdbx_strand_id
1 'polypeptide(L)'
;MILRWDAPDAATLGRILADPPLPRLAGGIAPSPGPVRSTHFRDVYFDTAAGELRQRRGRCRLRFMPDGGRRLTVWQPDEGGQRIDERVRTVDDLAALAGTSEAARRLRALVDPARLTPWIERQVERAGRTLRIPVIRLPLCDLVTDVISLSRSEITASLCELSVRPRWRGGGAAARLSRTLEGKFALRPAGTDALQHAITALDVAAAEGIGRDLRGEREVALVAVAHGRVGLCRTGAELRLPVDRGSGEEACRAVLRRLVGSGEGQLRLLAVVPRTGDRVPLEVWTARRLPTSSGNGETLQWFAPADLVARVGSPLLRDPATLAALTVAARSPLVPEWSGAQFGVTETADATPDDDAIALASRVTLTELRVAAPRQSAKDATRVAPAPEQFLNPELSWLEFNARVLELAEDARTPVAARLRFLSIFSTNLDQFVMTQIGALKQLVASGHNAPSADGGGLRPQETLDAFGVRLRPLLTRQYQAFRSLAPVVPLARWDELSDGERVELRTKCAAEILPFVSPKALTRAPGHPFPLIGDRRTALLVVLKDRPSAPVHYAIVELPQDSPRFHPVLGGRWLAAEDLVRANLDLLSPGRIVVGAYAFRLTRSGDLQLDETTTANFLQAIEEELVRRQSRLVLRIEFESSTPPALQDLLQRELRFEESERESTLNAADVYVSEGIVDLGGLSDIAAAGSFPDYAPLAPHMPFAADRPVAEQIDAHDVLVYHPQDSFPDSFERFIAEAAEDPEVRAIKLTLYRPGGPSPIGDALGRAAIAGKDISVVVELKARFDEARNISWARSLERDGIHVVTGLVSLKTHAKMALVVRHAANGGVHRHAHIGSGNYNANTARVYTDFGLFTADPRITGDVHALFNELTGSSHAPQVHLRHLLAAPTDLLDRLLAMIDRETAHARAGKPARIRAKLNALSDSTVIQALYRASDAGVNVDLVVRGICTLRPGVPGLSERIRVVSILGRFLEHGRIYHFGNAGDEEYYIGSADWRPRNLRRRVEVMTPVFDPDARRRLDDVLASELSTAEAWVLRPDGGYDRPGA
;
A
#
# COMPACT_ATOMS: atom_id res chain seq x y z
N MET A 1 -46.24 -13.32 3.90
CA MET A 1 -45.30 -14.21 3.20
C MET A 1 -44.44 -13.37 2.28
N ILE A 2 -43.11 -13.45 2.39
CA ILE A 2 -42.17 -12.81 1.45
C ILE A 2 -42.04 -13.76 0.26
N LEU A 3 -42.19 -13.26 -0.95
CA LEU A 3 -42.02 -14.05 -2.16
C LEU A 3 -40.63 -13.76 -2.75
N ARG A 4 -39.91 -14.81 -3.17
CA ARG A 4 -38.52 -14.74 -3.61
C ARG A 4 -38.30 -15.50 -4.91
N TRP A 5 -37.44 -14.97 -5.77
CA TRP A 5 -37.03 -15.61 -7.01
C TRP A 5 -35.54 -15.43 -7.28
N ASP A 6 -34.95 -16.40 -7.95
CA ASP A 6 -33.63 -16.29 -8.56
C ASP A 6 -33.77 -15.61 -9.93
N ALA A 7 -32.96 -14.58 -10.14
CA ALA A 7 -32.82 -13.87 -11.40
C ALA A 7 -31.54 -14.33 -12.13
N PRO A 8 -31.54 -14.30 -13.48
CA PRO A 8 -30.40 -14.78 -14.26
C PRO A 8 -29.16 -13.90 -14.13
N ASP A 9 -29.32 -12.59 -13.97
CA ASP A 9 -28.22 -11.64 -13.87
C ASP A 9 -28.61 -10.33 -13.17
N ALA A 10 -27.60 -9.55 -12.76
CA ALA A 10 -27.77 -8.27 -12.09
C ALA A 10 -28.41 -7.19 -13.01
N ALA A 11 -28.20 -7.27 -14.33
CA ALA A 11 -28.77 -6.33 -15.30
C ALA A 11 -30.31 -6.45 -15.34
N THR A 12 -30.83 -7.66 -15.21
CA THR A 12 -32.26 -7.96 -15.15
C THR A 12 -32.87 -7.43 -13.85
N LEU A 13 -32.20 -7.61 -12.71
CA LEU A 13 -32.61 -6.97 -11.45
C LEU A 13 -32.65 -5.44 -11.57
N GLY A 14 -31.63 -4.84 -12.19
CA GLY A 14 -31.57 -3.40 -12.45
C GLY A 14 -32.74 -2.88 -13.29
N ARG A 15 -33.10 -3.59 -14.37
CA ARG A 15 -34.27 -3.26 -15.21
C ARG A 15 -35.58 -3.33 -14.42
N ILE A 16 -35.77 -4.40 -13.65
CA ILE A 16 -36.97 -4.61 -12.82
C ILE A 16 -37.12 -3.51 -11.75
N LEU A 17 -36.01 -3.05 -11.17
CA LEU A 17 -36.04 -2.03 -10.13
C LEU A 17 -36.24 -0.62 -10.68
N ALA A 18 -35.66 -0.33 -11.84
CA ALA A 18 -35.80 0.95 -12.54
C ALA A 18 -37.25 1.17 -13.01
N ASP A 19 -37.82 0.18 -13.70
CA ASP A 19 -39.17 0.21 -14.25
C ASP A 19 -39.96 -1.05 -13.83
N PRO A 20 -40.49 -1.08 -12.58
CA PRO A 20 -41.23 -2.23 -12.10
C PRO A 20 -42.56 -2.37 -12.87
N PRO A 21 -42.99 -3.59 -13.24
CA PRO A 21 -44.29 -3.78 -13.87
C PRO A 21 -45.41 -3.56 -12.86
N LEU A 22 -46.02 -2.37 -12.85
CA LEU A 22 -46.99 -1.93 -11.84
C LEU A 22 -48.39 -2.51 -12.14
N PRO A 23 -48.90 -3.48 -11.36
CA PRO A 23 -50.24 -4.02 -11.58
C PRO A 23 -51.32 -3.01 -11.14
N ARG A 24 -52.40 -2.88 -11.91
CA ARG A 24 -53.56 -2.06 -11.50
C ARG A 24 -54.23 -2.66 -10.25
N LEU A 25 -54.54 -1.82 -9.28
CA LEU A 25 -55.29 -2.18 -8.06
C LEU A 25 -56.80 -2.29 -8.37
N ALA A 26 -57.59 -2.79 -7.41
CA ALA A 26 -59.06 -2.73 -7.52
C ALA A 26 -59.49 -1.25 -7.63
N GLY A 27 -60.28 -0.90 -8.66
CA GLY A 27 -60.63 0.48 -8.99
C GLY A 27 -59.71 1.18 -10.01
N GLY A 28 -58.77 0.48 -10.66
CA GLY A 28 -58.00 1.01 -11.81
C GLY A 28 -56.78 1.86 -11.45
N ILE A 29 -56.52 2.11 -10.17
CA ILE A 29 -55.38 2.92 -9.69
C ILE A 29 -54.06 2.14 -9.85
N ALA A 30 -53.06 2.75 -10.48
CA ALA A 30 -51.70 2.22 -10.56
C ALA A 30 -50.84 2.68 -9.37
N PRO A 31 -50.07 1.79 -8.71
CA PRO A 31 -49.12 2.20 -7.68
C PRO A 31 -48.01 3.10 -8.26
N SER A 32 -47.49 4.04 -7.47
CA SER A 32 -46.30 4.83 -7.81
C SER A 32 -45.05 4.28 -7.12
N PRO A 33 -43.91 4.14 -7.80
CA PRO A 33 -42.69 3.64 -7.19
C PRO A 33 -41.91 4.75 -6.46
N GLY A 34 -41.57 4.53 -5.19
CA GLY A 34 -40.76 5.47 -4.38
C GLY A 34 -39.28 5.52 -4.79
N PRO A 35 -38.43 6.33 -4.13
CA PRO A 35 -37.00 6.36 -4.42
C PRO A 35 -36.34 5.01 -4.13
N VAL A 36 -35.32 4.66 -4.93
CA VAL A 36 -34.49 3.48 -4.70
C VAL A 36 -33.55 3.75 -3.54
N ARG A 37 -33.42 2.78 -2.63
CA ARG A 37 -32.47 2.80 -1.52
C ARG A 37 -31.56 1.59 -1.65
N SER A 38 -30.27 1.81 -1.54
CA SER A 38 -29.26 0.75 -1.54
C SER A 38 -28.66 0.59 -0.14
N THR A 39 -28.40 -0.66 0.23
CA THR A 39 -27.71 -1.05 1.45
C THR A 39 -26.79 -2.22 1.12
N HIS A 40 -25.54 -2.18 1.55
CA HIS A 40 -24.66 -3.34 1.49
C HIS A 40 -24.59 -3.98 2.88
N PHE A 41 -24.37 -5.28 2.98
CA PHE A 41 -24.00 -5.92 4.25
C PHE A 41 -23.28 -7.24 3.97
N ARG A 42 -22.47 -7.67 4.92
CA ARG A 42 -21.74 -8.94 4.84
C ARG A 42 -22.26 -9.90 5.91
N ASP A 43 -22.59 -11.12 5.53
CA ASP A 43 -22.92 -12.22 6.42
C ASP A 43 -21.76 -13.22 6.40
N VAL A 44 -21.15 -13.51 7.55
CA VAL A 44 -20.15 -14.58 7.71
C VAL A 44 -20.76 -15.70 8.54
N TYR A 45 -20.84 -16.89 7.96
CA TYR A 45 -21.28 -18.10 8.63
C TYR A 45 -20.07 -18.85 9.18
N PHE A 46 -20.17 -19.30 10.43
CA PHE A 46 -19.09 -19.99 11.13
C PHE A 46 -19.43 -21.46 11.34
N ASP A 47 -18.41 -22.31 11.24
CA ASP A 47 -18.46 -23.72 11.64
C ASP A 47 -17.05 -24.21 12.01
N THR A 48 -16.94 -25.36 12.64
CA THR A 48 -15.64 -26.02 12.84
C THR A 48 -15.19 -26.69 11.55
N ALA A 49 -13.90 -26.98 11.43
CA ALA A 49 -13.35 -27.73 10.30
C ALA A 49 -14.05 -29.11 10.10
N ALA A 50 -14.53 -29.71 11.20
CA ALA A 50 -15.28 -30.97 11.19
C ALA A 50 -16.80 -30.79 10.94
N GLY A 51 -17.31 -29.57 10.87
CA GLY A 51 -18.72 -29.27 10.62
C GLY A 51 -19.64 -29.57 11.81
N GLU A 52 -19.16 -29.45 13.04
CA GLU A 52 -19.89 -29.85 14.25
C GLU A 52 -21.20 -29.07 14.44
N LEU A 53 -21.26 -27.78 14.10
CA LEU A 53 -22.50 -27.00 14.23
C LEU A 53 -23.58 -27.54 13.30
N ARG A 54 -23.22 -27.82 12.04
CA ARG A 54 -24.14 -28.42 11.07
C ARG A 54 -24.63 -29.79 11.49
N GLN A 55 -23.74 -30.65 12.00
CA GLN A 55 -24.11 -31.98 12.48
C GLN A 55 -25.14 -31.90 13.62
N ARG A 56 -25.00 -30.90 14.49
CA ARG A 56 -25.94 -30.60 15.59
C ARG A 56 -27.16 -29.79 15.14
N ARG A 57 -27.36 -29.58 13.83
CA ARG A 57 -28.41 -28.71 13.24
C ARG A 57 -28.39 -27.27 13.77
N GLY A 58 -27.30 -26.84 14.38
CA GLY A 58 -27.06 -25.47 14.82
C GLY A 58 -26.51 -24.62 13.67
N ARG A 59 -26.71 -23.30 13.77
CA ARG A 59 -26.12 -22.34 12.81
C ARG A 59 -25.61 -21.12 13.56
N CYS A 60 -24.50 -20.56 13.08
CA CYS A 60 -23.93 -19.33 13.60
C CYS A 60 -23.64 -18.37 12.45
N ARG A 61 -24.04 -17.11 12.60
CA ARG A 61 -23.78 -16.07 11.60
C ARG A 61 -23.46 -14.74 12.28
N LEU A 62 -22.39 -14.10 11.84
CA LEU A 62 -22.08 -12.71 12.16
C LEU A 62 -22.38 -11.82 10.95
N ARG A 63 -23.26 -10.83 11.13
CA ARG A 63 -23.60 -9.84 10.11
C ARG A 63 -22.89 -8.52 10.37
N PHE A 64 -22.22 -7.99 9.36
CA PHE A 64 -21.59 -6.67 9.34
C PHE A 64 -22.48 -5.69 8.59
N MET A 65 -22.89 -4.62 9.27
CA MET A 65 -23.74 -3.56 8.75
C MET A 65 -22.89 -2.36 8.28
N PRO A 66 -23.40 -1.51 7.36
CA PRO A 66 -22.67 -0.33 6.86
C PRO A 66 -22.28 0.70 7.92
N ASP A 67 -23.02 0.76 9.03
CA ASP A 67 -22.77 1.68 10.15
C ASP A 67 -21.65 1.19 11.09
N GLY A 68 -20.89 0.16 10.67
CA GLY A 68 -19.91 -0.53 11.52
C GLY A 68 -20.54 -1.44 12.58
N GLY A 69 -21.87 -1.51 12.66
CA GLY A 69 -22.59 -2.37 13.60
C GLY A 69 -22.46 -3.85 13.23
N ARG A 70 -22.40 -4.72 14.25
CA ARG A 70 -22.38 -6.18 14.08
C ARG A 70 -23.56 -6.84 14.75
N ARG A 71 -24.12 -7.87 14.13
CA ARG A 71 -25.16 -8.72 14.75
C ARG A 71 -24.77 -10.17 14.71
N LEU A 72 -24.73 -10.81 15.87
CA LEU A 72 -24.53 -12.25 16.01
C LEU A 72 -25.90 -12.92 16.04
N THR A 73 -26.11 -13.86 15.13
CA THR A 73 -27.32 -14.68 15.05
C THR A 73 -26.96 -16.15 15.26
N VAL A 74 -27.63 -16.79 16.21
CA VAL A 74 -27.48 -18.22 16.49
C VAL A 74 -28.84 -18.91 16.37
N TRP A 75 -28.87 -20.05 15.69
CA TRP A 75 -30.03 -20.91 15.57
C TRP A 75 -29.78 -22.22 16.32
N GLN A 76 -30.69 -22.57 17.22
CA GLN A 76 -30.63 -23.80 18.02
C GLN A 76 -31.64 -24.85 17.53
N PRO A 77 -31.37 -26.15 17.74
CA PRO A 77 -32.21 -27.25 17.28
C PRO A 77 -33.47 -27.54 18.13
N ASP A 78 -33.59 -27.03 19.36
CA ASP A 78 -34.68 -27.39 20.29
C ASP A 78 -36.08 -26.98 19.79
N GLU A 79 -37.11 -27.72 20.25
CA GLU A 79 -38.53 -27.67 19.85
C GLU A 79 -39.05 -26.25 19.57
N GLY A 80 -38.89 -25.78 18.33
CA GLY A 80 -39.28 -24.43 17.90
C GLY A 80 -38.24 -23.69 17.05
N GLY A 81 -37.00 -24.19 16.92
CA GLY A 81 -35.98 -23.57 16.06
C GLY A 81 -35.63 -22.15 16.50
N GLN A 82 -35.40 -21.97 17.80
CA GLN A 82 -35.24 -20.66 18.41
C GLN A 82 -34.07 -19.90 17.78
N ARG A 83 -34.37 -18.70 17.26
CA ARG A 83 -33.40 -17.77 16.64
C ARG A 83 -33.10 -16.63 17.60
N ILE A 84 -31.86 -16.53 18.04
CA ILE A 84 -31.38 -15.42 18.86
C ILE A 84 -30.53 -14.51 17.97
N ASP A 85 -30.87 -13.23 17.92
CA ASP A 85 -30.23 -12.23 17.04
C ASP A 85 -29.92 -10.95 17.82
N GLU A 86 -28.65 -10.76 18.18
CA GLU A 86 -28.21 -9.73 19.11
C GLU A 86 -27.12 -8.84 18.50
N ARG A 87 -27.11 -7.54 18.84
CA ARG A 87 -26.07 -6.60 18.40
C ARG A 87 -24.84 -6.78 19.29
N VAL A 88 -23.66 -6.95 18.69
CA VAL A 88 -22.40 -7.11 19.42
C VAL A 88 -21.56 -5.84 19.29
N ARG A 89 -20.94 -5.41 20.41
CA ARG A 89 -20.17 -4.16 20.49
C ARG A 89 -18.67 -4.32 20.17
N THR A 90 -18.15 -5.54 20.19
CA THR A 90 -16.73 -5.81 19.90
C THR A 90 -16.41 -5.79 18.41
N VAL A 91 -15.20 -5.36 18.08
CA VAL A 91 -14.64 -5.27 16.71
C VAL A 91 -13.81 -6.50 16.36
N ASP A 92 -13.60 -7.43 17.29
CA ASP A 92 -13.02 -8.74 17.03
C ASP A 92 -14.14 -9.79 16.82
N ASP A 93 -14.03 -10.55 15.74
CA ASP A 93 -14.98 -11.59 15.36
C ASP A 93 -14.93 -12.78 16.34
N LEU A 94 -13.75 -13.18 16.80
CA LEU A 94 -13.60 -14.29 17.74
C LEU A 94 -14.09 -13.88 19.13
N ALA A 95 -13.75 -12.68 19.59
CA ALA A 95 -14.34 -12.10 20.80
C ALA A 95 -15.86 -11.96 20.72
N ALA A 96 -16.43 -11.71 19.52
CA ALA A 96 -17.87 -11.63 19.35
C ALA A 96 -18.55 -12.99 19.53
N LEU A 97 -17.92 -14.06 19.05
CA LEU A 97 -18.39 -15.45 19.19
C LEU A 97 -18.19 -16.00 20.61
N ALA A 98 -17.11 -15.61 21.29
CA ALA A 98 -16.77 -16.03 22.64
C ALA A 98 -17.28 -15.09 23.75
N GLY A 99 -17.96 -14.00 23.40
CA GLY A 99 -18.37 -12.94 24.34
C GLY A 99 -19.45 -13.34 25.36
N THR A 100 -19.95 -12.37 26.13
CA THR A 100 -20.96 -12.60 27.19
C THR A 100 -22.41 -12.43 26.73
N SER A 101 -22.62 -12.10 25.45
CA SER A 101 -23.94 -11.96 24.84
C SER A 101 -24.77 -13.24 24.97
N GLU A 102 -26.10 -13.14 24.97
CA GLU A 102 -26.95 -14.32 25.04
C GLU A 102 -26.70 -15.24 23.84
N ALA A 103 -26.54 -14.65 22.65
CA ALA A 103 -26.17 -15.39 21.45
C ALA A 103 -24.83 -16.14 21.62
N ALA A 104 -23.80 -15.51 22.19
CA ALA A 104 -22.50 -16.14 22.41
C ALA A 104 -22.54 -17.24 23.49
N ARG A 105 -23.29 -17.04 24.59
CA ARG A 105 -23.53 -18.09 25.60
C ARG A 105 -24.21 -19.32 25.00
N ARG A 106 -25.18 -19.10 24.12
CA ARG A 106 -25.93 -20.16 23.43
C ARG A 106 -25.08 -20.88 22.38
N LEU A 107 -24.17 -20.16 21.73
CA LEU A 107 -23.16 -20.74 20.83
C LEU A 107 -22.19 -21.65 21.58
N ARG A 108 -21.69 -21.22 22.75
CA ARG A 108 -20.81 -22.04 23.62
C ARG A 108 -21.43 -23.35 24.05
N ALA A 109 -22.75 -23.37 24.26
CA ALA A 109 -23.46 -24.61 24.57
C ALA A 109 -23.49 -25.60 23.40
N LEU A 110 -23.37 -25.10 22.15
CA LEU A 110 -23.38 -25.93 20.96
C LEU A 110 -21.99 -26.40 20.53
N VAL A 111 -20.97 -25.55 20.67
CA VAL A 111 -19.60 -25.80 20.22
C VAL A 111 -18.62 -24.87 20.94
N ASP A 112 -17.38 -25.31 21.08
CA ASP A 112 -16.29 -24.44 21.53
C ASP A 112 -16.03 -23.33 20.49
N PRO A 113 -16.26 -22.03 20.82
CA PRO A 113 -16.04 -20.93 19.89
C PRO A 113 -14.60 -20.82 19.39
N ALA A 114 -13.60 -21.29 20.15
CA ALA A 114 -12.20 -21.25 19.73
C ALA A 114 -11.91 -22.16 18.52
N ARG A 115 -12.78 -23.14 18.28
CA ARG A 115 -12.68 -24.07 17.15
C ARG A 115 -13.45 -23.61 15.91
N LEU A 116 -14.16 -22.49 15.99
CA LEU A 116 -14.95 -21.95 14.89
C LEU A 116 -14.07 -21.18 13.93
N THR A 117 -14.22 -21.49 12.65
CA THR A 117 -13.59 -20.80 11.54
C THR A 117 -14.66 -20.22 10.62
N PRO A 118 -14.39 -19.09 9.93
CA PRO A 118 -15.25 -18.63 8.85
C PRO A 118 -15.43 -19.76 7.83
N TRP A 119 -16.68 -20.09 7.54
CA TRP A 119 -17.02 -21.18 6.63
C TRP A 119 -17.57 -20.66 5.30
N ILE A 120 -18.57 -19.79 5.34
CA ILE A 120 -19.15 -19.18 4.14
C ILE A 120 -19.28 -17.68 4.37
N GLU A 121 -18.71 -16.88 3.49
CA GLU A 121 -18.94 -15.45 3.44
C GLU A 121 -19.95 -15.13 2.33
N ARG A 122 -20.90 -14.26 2.67
CA ARG A 122 -21.97 -13.81 1.79
C ARG A 122 -22.04 -12.29 1.85
N GLN A 123 -21.57 -11.63 0.80
CA GLN A 123 -21.70 -10.19 0.63
C GLN A 123 -22.96 -9.89 -0.17
N VAL A 124 -23.80 -8.99 0.33
CA VAL A 124 -25.10 -8.68 -0.27
C VAL A 124 -25.17 -7.20 -0.59
N GLU A 125 -25.27 -6.88 -1.88
CA GLU A 125 -25.67 -5.59 -2.38
C GLU A 125 -27.18 -5.57 -2.58
N ARG A 126 -27.89 -4.97 -1.63
CA ARG A 126 -29.34 -4.87 -1.65
C ARG A 126 -29.75 -3.50 -2.19
N ALA A 127 -30.59 -3.49 -3.21
CA ALA A 127 -31.32 -2.30 -3.64
C ALA A 127 -32.82 -2.55 -3.53
N GLY A 128 -33.60 -1.52 -3.19
CA GLY A 128 -35.05 -1.70 -3.09
C GLY A 128 -35.81 -0.39 -3.09
N ARG A 129 -37.09 -0.47 -3.43
CA ARG A 129 -38.01 0.67 -3.39
C ARG A 129 -39.39 0.23 -2.92
N THR A 130 -40.07 1.14 -2.22
CA THR A 130 -41.44 0.91 -1.76
C THR A 130 -42.44 1.41 -2.81
N LEU A 131 -43.37 0.55 -3.21
CA LEU A 131 -44.51 0.91 -4.03
C LEU A 131 -45.62 1.50 -3.15
N ARG A 132 -46.18 2.64 -3.56
CA ARG A 132 -47.19 3.39 -2.79
C ARG A 132 -48.45 3.67 -3.61
N ILE A 133 -49.59 3.88 -2.94
CA ILE A 133 -50.77 4.46 -3.59
C ILE A 133 -50.50 5.96 -3.81
N PRO A 134 -50.61 6.49 -5.04
CA PRO A 134 -50.22 7.87 -5.36
C PRO A 134 -50.93 8.94 -4.51
N VAL A 135 -52.24 8.78 -4.30
CA VAL A 135 -53.10 9.80 -3.68
C VAL A 135 -52.90 9.92 -2.17
N ILE A 136 -52.75 8.79 -1.47
CA ILE A 136 -52.66 8.75 0.01
C ILE A 136 -51.27 8.36 0.53
N ARG A 137 -50.29 8.19 -0.37
CA ARG A 137 -48.90 7.74 -0.09
C ARG A 137 -48.79 6.45 0.76
N LEU A 138 -49.85 5.65 0.84
CA LEU A 138 -49.88 4.43 1.62
C LEU A 138 -48.93 3.37 1.01
N PRO A 139 -47.99 2.79 1.77
CA PRO A 139 -47.06 1.79 1.27
C PRO A 139 -47.74 0.42 1.09
N LEU A 140 -47.61 -0.17 -0.11
CA LEU A 140 -48.23 -1.45 -0.47
C LEU A 140 -47.26 -2.62 -0.33
N CYS A 141 -46.11 -2.53 -0.99
CA CYS A 141 -45.08 -3.56 -0.92
C CYS A 141 -43.71 -2.97 -1.20
N ASP A 142 -42.67 -3.65 -0.74
CA ASP A 142 -41.29 -3.37 -1.12
C ASP A 142 -40.85 -4.34 -2.20
N LEU A 143 -40.29 -3.79 -3.27
CA LEU A 143 -39.54 -4.54 -4.27
C LEU A 143 -38.06 -4.44 -3.90
N VAL A 144 -37.42 -5.58 -3.69
CA VAL A 144 -36.05 -5.69 -3.20
C VAL A 144 -35.27 -6.61 -4.12
N THR A 145 -34.11 -6.16 -4.58
CA THR A 145 -33.17 -6.91 -5.41
C THR A 145 -31.86 -7.06 -4.65
N ASP A 146 -31.33 -8.27 -4.57
CA ASP A 146 -30.05 -8.56 -3.92
C ASP A 146 -29.09 -9.14 -4.96
N VAL A 147 -27.94 -8.50 -5.15
CA VAL A 147 -26.78 -9.12 -5.83
C VAL A 147 -25.88 -9.67 -4.73
N ILE A 148 -25.63 -10.97 -4.77
CA ILE A 148 -25.02 -11.72 -3.68
C ILE A 148 -23.72 -12.33 -4.19
N SER A 149 -22.59 -11.95 -3.59
CA SER A 149 -21.29 -12.59 -3.81
C SER A 149 -21.02 -13.58 -2.68
N LEU A 150 -20.64 -14.79 -3.02
CA LEU A 150 -20.40 -15.90 -2.10
C LEU A 150 -18.94 -16.35 -2.19
N SER A 151 -18.34 -16.69 -1.06
CA SER A 151 -17.03 -17.34 -1.01
C SER A 151 -16.97 -18.42 0.09
N ARG A 152 -16.23 -19.50 -0.21
CA ARG A 152 -15.84 -20.55 0.72
C ARG A 152 -14.46 -21.05 0.33
N SER A 153 -13.46 -20.77 1.15
CA SER A 153 -12.04 -21.02 0.80
C SER A 153 -11.71 -20.37 -0.55
N GLU A 154 -11.17 -21.11 -1.53
CA GLU A 154 -10.85 -20.59 -2.88
C GLU A 154 -12.05 -20.55 -3.85
N ILE A 155 -13.23 -21.05 -3.45
CA ILE A 155 -14.38 -21.17 -4.36
C ILE A 155 -15.26 -19.94 -4.20
N THR A 156 -15.57 -19.28 -5.33
CA THR A 156 -16.48 -18.14 -5.38
C THR A 156 -17.72 -18.45 -6.23
N ALA A 157 -18.84 -17.83 -5.88
CA ALA A 157 -20.09 -17.91 -6.66
C ALA A 157 -20.86 -16.60 -6.56
N SER A 158 -21.78 -16.37 -7.49
CA SER A 158 -22.69 -15.22 -7.43
C SER A 158 -24.14 -15.64 -7.59
N LEU A 159 -25.05 -14.97 -6.89
CA LEU A 159 -26.49 -15.17 -6.96
C LEU A 159 -27.19 -13.82 -7.10
N CYS A 160 -28.28 -13.80 -7.86
CA CYS A 160 -29.12 -12.62 -8.03
C CYS A 160 -30.53 -12.96 -7.53
N GLU A 161 -31.00 -12.30 -6.46
CA GLU A 161 -32.30 -12.58 -5.84
C GLU A 161 -33.25 -11.38 -6.02
N LEU A 162 -34.50 -11.67 -6.40
CA LEU A 162 -35.61 -10.73 -6.36
C LEU A 162 -36.58 -11.11 -5.24
N SER A 163 -36.99 -10.13 -4.44
CA SER A 163 -37.86 -10.29 -3.29
C SER A 163 -39.01 -9.27 -3.34
N VAL A 164 -40.26 -9.73 -3.19
CA VAL A 164 -41.43 -8.85 -2.98
C VAL A 164 -41.95 -9.02 -1.57
N ARG A 165 -41.97 -7.93 -0.79
CA ARG A 165 -42.36 -7.92 0.63
C ARG A 165 -43.67 -7.14 0.80
N PRO A 166 -44.80 -7.79 1.11
CA PRO A 166 -46.04 -7.07 1.36
C PRO A 166 -45.93 -6.23 2.65
N ARG A 167 -46.44 -5.00 2.62
CA ARG A 167 -46.66 -4.16 3.81
C ARG A 167 -48.09 -4.34 4.32
N TRP A 168 -48.43 -3.69 5.44
CA TRP A 168 -49.77 -3.78 6.05
C TRP A 168 -50.87 -3.44 5.03
N ARG A 169 -51.85 -4.34 4.85
CA ARG A 169 -52.92 -4.31 3.81
C ARG A 169 -52.48 -4.39 2.33
N GLY A 170 -51.20 -4.64 2.03
CA GLY A 170 -50.67 -4.68 0.66
C GLY A 170 -50.50 -6.08 0.02
N GLY A 171 -51.02 -7.14 0.65
CA GLY A 171 -50.85 -8.53 0.20
C GLY A 171 -51.39 -8.80 -1.21
N GLY A 172 -52.56 -8.25 -1.56
CA GLY A 172 -53.15 -8.43 -2.90
C GLY A 172 -52.35 -7.73 -4.01
N ALA A 173 -51.75 -6.58 -3.72
CA ALA A 173 -50.89 -5.85 -4.66
C ALA A 173 -49.57 -6.61 -4.89
N ALA A 174 -48.95 -7.10 -3.81
CA ALA A 174 -47.78 -7.97 -3.90
C ALA A 174 -48.06 -9.21 -4.76
N ALA A 175 -49.18 -9.92 -4.53
CA ALA A 175 -49.52 -11.13 -5.30
C ALA A 175 -49.77 -10.88 -6.80
N ARG A 176 -50.32 -9.73 -7.19
CA ARG A 176 -50.46 -9.35 -8.61
C ARG A 176 -49.11 -8.99 -9.25
N LEU A 177 -48.27 -8.28 -8.51
CA LEU A 177 -46.92 -7.90 -8.95
C LEU A 177 -46.08 -9.16 -9.20
N SER A 178 -46.12 -10.12 -8.26
CA SER A 178 -45.44 -11.40 -8.37
C SER A 178 -45.81 -12.15 -9.65
N ARG A 179 -47.11 -12.33 -9.93
CA ARG A 179 -47.58 -13.01 -11.16
C ARG A 179 -47.11 -12.31 -12.43
N THR A 180 -47.02 -10.99 -12.41
CA THR A 180 -46.56 -10.20 -13.55
C THR A 180 -45.05 -10.33 -13.75
N LEU A 181 -44.29 -10.37 -12.66
CA LEU A 181 -42.84 -10.56 -12.68
C LEU A 181 -42.46 -11.96 -13.19
N GLU A 182 -43.15 -13.00 -12.71
CA GLU A 182 -42.96 -14.39 -13.14
C GLU A 182 -43.17 -14.55 -14.66
N GLY A 183 -44.28 -14.00 -15.19
CA GLY A 183 -44.61 -14.11 -16.61
C GLY A 183 -43.71 -13.28 -17.54
N LYS A 184 -43.17 -12.15 -17.07
CA LYS A 184 -42.39 -11.22 -17.91
C LYS A 184 -40.88 -11.49 -17.91
N PHE A 185 -40.33 -12.04 -16.82
CA PHE A 185 -38.87 -12.13 -16.62
C PHE A 185 -38.34 -13.56 -16.39
N ALA A 186 -39.14 -14.59 -16.63
CA ALA A 186 -38.74 -16.01 -16.51
C ALA A 186 -38.04 -16.34 -15.18
N LEU A 187 -38.55 -15.77 -14.09
CA LEU A 187 -37.97 -15.89 -12.76
C LEU A 187 -38.23 -17.27 -12.16
N ARG A 188 -37.22 -17.88 -11.52
CA ARG A 188 -37.37 -19.18 -10.84
C ARG A 188 -37.67 -18.96 -9.36
N PRO A 189 -38.66 -19.63 -8.75
CA PRO A 189 -38.89 -19.53 -7.31
C PRO A 189 -37.63 -19.89 -6.53
N ALA A 190 -37.19 -18.99 -5.64
CA ALA A 190 -36.06 -19.25 -4.77
C ALA A 190 -36.58 -19.92 -3.48
N GLY A 191 -35.92 -20.98 -3.03
CA GLY A 191 -36.11 -21.52 -1.69
C GLY A 191 -35.90 -20.50 -0.56
N THR A 192 -36.37 -20.85 0.64
CA THR A 192 -36.45 -19.90 1.76
C THR A 192 -35.15 -19.79 2.58
N ASP A 193 -34.25 -20.75 2.45
CA ASP A 193 -33.03 -20.87 3.26
C ASP A 193 -31.79 -20.32 2.55
N ALA A 194 -31.39 -19.10 2.91
CA ALA A 194 -30.27 -18.40 2.31
C ALA A 194 -28.92 -19.11 2.47
N LEU A 195 -28.71 -19.85 3.57
CA LEU A 195 -27.46 -20.58 3.77
C LEU A 195 -27.40 -21.81 2.87
N GLN A 196 -28.50 -22.57 2.80
CA GLN A 196 -28.56 -23.76 1.94
C GLN A 196 -28.33 -23.40 0.48
N HIS A 197 -28.85 -22.27 0.02
CA HIS A 197 -28.62 -21.80 -1.34
C HIS A 197 -27.17 -21.40 -1.59
N ALA A 198 -26.57 -20.71 -0.62
CA ALA A 198 -25.15 -20.36 -0.71
C ALA A 198 -24.29 -21.63 -0.81
N ILE A 199 -24.59 -22.65 -0.01
CA ILE A 199 -23.94 -23.96 -0.08
C ILE A 199 -24.11 -24.57 -1.46
N THR A 200 -25.34 -24.67 -1.97
CA THR A 200 -25.61 -25.28 -3.28
C THR A 200 -24.91 -24.52 -4.41
N ALA A 201 -24.91 -23.19 -4.40
CA ALA A 201 -24.23 -22.40 -5.42
C ALA A 201 -22.70 -22.60 -5.38
N LEU A 202 -22.12 -22.66 -4.17
CA LEU A 202 -20.70 -22.92 -3.98
C LEU A 202 -20.33 -24.37 -4.32
N ASP A 203 -21.20 -25.35 -4.04
CA ASP A 203 -20.99 -26.76 -4.39
C ASP A 203 -21.09 -26.97 -5.92
N VAL A 204 -21.99 -26.27 -6.61
CA VAL A 204 -22.05 -26.26 -8.07
C VAL A 204 -20.79 -25.61 -8.65
N ALA A 205 -20.36 -24.46 -8.12
CA ALA A 205 -19.11 -23.83 -8.54
C ALA A 205 -17.87 -24.72 -8.27
N ALA A 206 -17.85 -25.43 -7.16
CA ALA A 206 -16.82 -26.41 -6.83
C ALA A 206 -16.84 -27.61 -7.79
N ALA A 207 -18.02 -28.17 -8.07
CA ALA A 207 -18.20 -29.29 -8.98
C ALA A 207 -17.87 -28.91 -10.44
N GLU A 208 -18.16 -27.68 -10.85
CA GLU A 208 -17.70 -27.14 -12.12
C GLU A 208 -16.18 -26.95 -12.14
N GLY A 209 -15.58 -26.48 -11.05
CA GLY A 209 -14.12 -26.40 -10.90
C GLY A 209 -13.45 -27.77 -11.01
N ILE A 210 -13.91 -28.75 -10.22
CA ILE A 210 -13.47 -30.15 -10.28
C ILE A 210 -13.75 -30.75 -11.66
N GLY A 211 -14.88 -30.42 -12.28
CA GLY A 211 -15.25 -30.85 -13.62
C GLY A 211 -14.37 -30.27 -14.72
N ARG A 212 -13.76 -29.10 -14.51
CA ARG A 212 -12.72 -28.51 -15.39
C ARG A 212 -11.35 -29.12 -15.12
N ASP A 213 -11.02 -29.40 -13.85
CA ASP A 213 -9.77 -30.08 -13.45
C ASP A 213 -9.70 -31.51 -13.99
N LEU A 214 -10.80 -32.27 -13.92
CA LEU A 214 -10.91 -33.63 -14.48
C LEU A 214 -10.84 -33.65 -16.02
N ARG A 215 -11.14 -32.52 -16.68
CA ARG A 215 -11.01 -32.35 -18.13
C ARG A 215 -9.63 -31.87 -18.57
N GLY A 216 -8.75 -31.51 -17.63
CA GLY A 216 -7.42 -30.97 -17.94
C GLY A 216 -7.46 -29.68 -18.75
N GLU A 217 -8.52 -28.86 -18.61
CA GLU A 217 -8.67 -27.60 -19.35
C GLU A 217 -7.55 -26.63 -18.94
N ARG A 218 -6.64 -26.35 -19.88
CA ARG A 218 -5.60 -25.31 -19.76
C ARG A 218 -5.93 -24.15 -20.70
N GLU A 219 -5.27 -23.02 -20.47
CA GLU A 219 -5.26 -21.91 -21.42
C GLU A 219 -3.83 -21.65 -21.89
N VAL A 220 -3.71 -21.17 -23.14
CA VAL A 220 -2.46 -20.65 -23.69
C VAL A 220 -2.58 -19.14 -23.85
N ALA A 221 -1.60 -18.40 -23.33
CA ALA A 221 -1.40 -16.98 -23.60
C ALA A 221 -0.25 -16.80 -24.57
N LEU A 222 -0.46 -16.03 -25.64
CA LEU A 222 0.53 -15.85 -26.70
C LEU A 222 1.12 -14.43 -26.69
N VAL A 223 2.40 -14.31 -26.31
CA VAL A 223 3.19 -13.09 -26.40
C VAL A 223 3.80 -12.99 -27.79
N ALA A 224 3.04 -12.42 -28.73
CA ALA A 224 3.52 -12.16 -30.08
C ALA A 224 4.50 -10.97 -30.07
N VAL A 225 5.72 -11.19 -30.58
CA VAL A 225 6.78 -10.19 -30.65
C VAL A 225 7.26 -10.03 -32.08
N ALA A 226 7.18 -8.80 -32.60
CA ALA A 226 7.70 -8.42 -33.91
C ALA A 226 8.27 -7.00 -33.85
N HIS A 227 9.41 -6.77 -34.50
CA HIS A 227 10.08 -5.46 -34.59
C HIS A 227 10.32 -4.78 -33.22
N GLY A 228 10.67 -5.56 -32.19
CA GLY A 228 10.87 -5.04 -30.84
C GLY A 228 9.57 -4.63 -30.11
N ARG A 229 8.41 -4.91 -30.69
CA ARG A 229 7.08 -4.57 -30.17
C ARG A 229 6.29 -5.81 -29.81
N VAL A 230 5.34 -5.64 -28.90
CA VAL A 230 4.43 -6.69 -28.45
C VAL A 230 3.04 -6.47 -29.04
N GLY A 231 2.46 -7.53 -29.61
CA GLY A 231 1.12 -7.50 -30.18
C GLY A 231 0.05 -7.72 -29.12
N LEU A 232 -0.95 -6.83 -29.04
CA LEU A 232 -2.14 -7.00 -28.20
C LEU A 232 -3.43 -6.88 -29.03
N CYS A 233 -4.46 -7.59 -28.60
CA CYS A 233 -5.80 -7.45 -29.14
C CYS A 233 -6.58 -6.39 -28.36
N ARG A 234 -7.37 -5.59 -29.06
CA ARG A 234 -8.25 -4.59 -28.44
C ARG A 234 -9.67 -5.14 -28.28
N THR A 235 -10.14 -5.22 -27.04
CA THR A 235 -11.53 -5.60 -26.69
C THR A 235 -12.24 -4.41 -26.07
N GLY A 236 -12.95 -3.63 -26.89
CA GLY A 236 -13.56 -2.37 -26.47
C GLY A 236 -12.51 -1.31 -26.08
N ALA A 237 -12.45 -0.99 -24.78
CA ALA A 237 -11.47 -0.05 -24.22
C ALA A 237 -10.23 -0.73 -23.63
N GLU A 238 -10.24 -2.06 -23.48
CA GLU A 238 -9.16 -2.82 -22.85
C GLU A 238 -8.26 -3.46 -23.92
N LEU A 239 -6.97 -3.57 -23.60
CA LEU A 239 -5.98 -4.31 -24.36
C LEU A 239 -5.66 -5.61 -23.63
N ARG A 240 -5.57 -6.69 -24.41
CA ARG A 240 -5.35 -8.04 -23.90
C ARG A 240 -4.36 -8.79 -24.77
N LEU A 241 -3.57 -9.66 -24.17
CA LEU A 241 -2.88 -10.67 -24.95
C LEU A 241 -3.91 -11.67 -25.50
N PRO A 242 -3.63 -12.29 -26.66
CA PRO A 242 -4.41 -13.42 -27.12
C PRO A 242 -4.33 -14.58 -26.12
N VAL A 243 -5.47 -14.96 -25.58
CA VAL A 243 -5.62 -16.10 -24.67
C VAL A 243 -6.70 -17.01 -25.23
N ASP A 244 -6.44 -18.32 -25.25
CA ASP A 244 -7.39 -19.32 -25.73
C ASP A 244 -7.30 -20.63 -24.95
N ARG A 245 -8.36 -21.44 -25.02
CA ARG A 245 -8.41 -22.75 -24.40
C ARG A 245 -7.56 -23.76 -25.17
N GLY A 246 -6.90 -24.64 -24.43
CA GLY A 246 -6.03 -25.68 -24.95
C GLY A 246 -4.66 -25.66 -24.26
N SER A 247 -3.77 -26.54 -24.71
CA SER A 247 -2.41 -26.63 -24.21
C SER A 247 -1.43 -26.90 -25.34
N GLY A 248 -0.17 -26.56 -25.10
CA GLY A 248 0.90 -26.86 -26.03
C GLY A 248 0.93 -26.00 -27.29
N GLU A 249 1.80 -26.42 -28.20
CA GLU A 249 2.12 -25.67 -29.40
C GLU A 249 0.97 -25.62 -30.41
N GLU A 250 0.16 -26.68 -30.51
CA GLU A 250 -0.96 -26.74 -31.47
C GLU A 250 -2.04 -25.69 -31.16
N ALA A 251 -2.35 -25.49 -29.87
CA ALA A 251 -3.24 -24.43 -29.43
C ALA A 251 -2.69 -23.04 -29.80
N CYS A 252 -1.38 -22.81 -29.62
CA CYS A 252 -0.72 -21.58 -30.04
C CYS A 252 -0.80 -21.35 -31.55
N ARG A 253 -0.61 -22.40 -32.36
CA ARG A 253 -0.74 -22.33 -33.83
C ARG A 253 -2.17 -22.07 -34.28
N ALA A 254 -3.18 -22.54 -33.55
CA ALA A 254 -4.58 -22.19 -33.79
C ALA A 254 -4.86 -20.71 -33.52
N VAL A 255 -4.32 -20.17 -32.41
CA VAL A 255 -4.39 -18.73 -32.09
C VAL A 255 -3.73 -17.88 -33.19
N LEU A 256 -2.52 -18.26 -33.64
CA LEU A 256 -1.85 -17.56 -34.73
C LEU A 256 -2.66 -17.56 -36.04
N ARG A 257 -3.21 -18.71 -36.45
CA ARG A 257 -4.06 -18.80 -37.65
C ARG A 257 -5.24 -17.84 -37.59
N ARG A 258 -5.84 -17.64 -36.41
CA ARG A 258 -6.96 -16.70 -36.21
C ARG A 258 -6.51 -15.23 -36.31
N LEU A 259 -5.35 -14.90 -35.77
CA LEU A 259 -4.91 -13.50 -35.62
C LEU A 259 -4.16 -12.96 -36.84
N VAL A 260 -3.31 -13.79 -37.44
CA VAL A 260 -2.40 -13.39 -38.54
C VAL A 260 -2.60 -14.22 -39.81
N GLY A 261 -3.64 -15.06 -39.85
CA GLY A 261 -4.00 -15.86 -41.04
C GLY A 261 -3.08 -17.07 -41.30
N SER A 262 -2.01 -17.25 -40.52
CA SER A 262 -1.05 -18.36 -40.64
C SER A 262 -0.70 -18.92 -39.27
N GLY A 263 -0.42 -20.23 -39.21
CA GLY A 263 0.11 -20.90 -38.01
C GLY A 263 1.64 -20.90 -37.94
N GLU A 264 2.31 -20.27 -38.91
CA GLU A 264 3.76 -20.17 -39.00
C GLU A 264 4.31 -19.12 -38.02
N GLY A 265 5.47 -19.44 -37.45
CA GLY A 265 6.11 -18.64 -36.40
C GLY A 265 6.96 -19.53 -35.49
N GLN A 266 7.99 -18.94 -34.90
CA GLN A 266 8.81 -19.60 -33.89
C GLN A 266 8.13 -19.50 -32.53
N LEU A 267 7.64 -20.65 -32.02
CA LEU A 267 6.97 -20.75 -30.74
C LEU A 267 7.93 -21.27 -29.66
N ARG A 268 7.92 -20.64 -28.49
CA ARG A 268 8.65 -21.14 -27.30
C ARG A 268 7.81 -20.97 -26.04
N LEU A 269 7.73 -22.01 -25.23
CA LEU A 269 7.13 -21.93 -23.90
C LEU A 269 8.05 -21.11 -22.99
N LEU A 270 7.51 -20.07 -22.36
CA LEU A 270 8.23 -19.24 -21.40
C LEU A 270 8.11 -19.80 -19.98
N ALA A 271 6.88 -20.07 -19.56
CA ALA A 271 6.57 -20.73 -18.28
C ALA A 271 5.11 -21.17 -18.23
N VAL A 272 4.78 -21.97 -17.22
CA VAL A 272 3.39 -22.26 -16.83
C VAL A 272 3.08 -21.50 -15.55
N VAL A 273 2.06 -20.66 -15.58
CA VAL A 273 1.52 -19.99 -14.39
C VAL A 273 0.56 -20.97 -13.72
N PRO A 274 0.79 -21.34 -12.45
CA PRO A 274 -0.10 -22.25 -11.74
C PRO A 274 -1.46 -21.59 -11.52
N ARG A 275 -2.49 -22.43 -11.33
CA ARG A 275 -3.84 -21.98 -10.99
C ARG A 275 -3.80 -21.01 -9.80
N THR A 276 -4.55 -19.92 -9.91
CA THR A 276 -4.70 -18.93 -8.84
C THR A 276 -6.16 -18.50 -8.78
N GLY A 277 -6.87 -18.85 -7.69
CA GLY A 277 -8.31 -18.59 -7.55
C GLY A 277 -9.13 -19.25 -8.67
N ASP A 278 -9.91 -18.45 -9.41
CA ASP A 278 -10.80 -18.94 -10.48
C ASP A 278 -10.08 -19.24 -11.83
N ARG A 279 -8.77 -18.94 -11.95
CA ARG A 279 -8.03 -19.10 -13.22
C ARG A 279 -7.54 -20.54 -13.42
N VAL A 280 -7.72 -21.10 -14.61
CA VAL A 280 -7.06 -22.36 -15.00
C VAL A 280 -5.55 -22.15 -15.16
N PRO A 281 -4.73 -23.21 -15.11
CA PRO A 281 -3.31 -23.11 -15.40
C PRO A 281 -3.07 -22.48 -16.78
N LEU A 282 -2.20 -21.46 -16.83
CA LEU A 282 -1.94 -20.67 -18.03
C LEU A 282 -0.53 -20.96 -18.55
N GLU A 283 -0.44 -21.53 -19.75
CA GLU A 283 0.83 -21.69 -20.44
C GLU A 283 1.15 -20.40 -21.21
N VAL A 284 2.27 -19.77 -20.88
CA VAL A 284 2.69 -18.51 -21.52
C VAL A 284 3.73 -18.83 -22.57
N TRP A 285 3.41 -18.53 -23.83
CA TRP A 285 4.24 -18.79 -24.99
C TRP A 285 4.68 -17.48 -25.64
N THR A 286 5.87 -17.44 -26.24
CA THR A 286 6.27 -16.37 -27.16
C THR A 286 6.16 -16.85 -28.59
N ALA A 287 5.72 -15.95 -29.48
CA ALA A 287 5.71 -16.16 -30.93
C ALA A 287 6.57 -15.08 -31.61
N ARG A 288 7.56 -15.50 -32.40
CA ARG A 288 8.47 -14.64 -33.18
C ARG A 288 8.49 -15.06 -34.64
N ARG A 289 9.11 -14.25 -35.51
CA ARG A 289 9.24 -14.50 -36.96
C ARG A 289 7.88 -14.78 -37.61
N LEU A 290 6.91 -13.92 -37.29
CA LEU A 290 5.55 -14.02 -37.80
C LEU A 290 5.49 -13.54 -39.26
N PRO A 291 4.74 -14.19 -40.15
CA PRO A 291 4.61 -13.77 -41.53
C PRO A 291 3.92 -12.40 -41.63
N THR A 292 4.43 -11.54 -42.50
CA THR A 292 3.86 -10.23 -42.83
C THR A 292 2.73 -10.44 -43.85
N SER A 293 1.49 -10.64 -43.40
CA SER A 293 0.36 -10.51 -44.31
C SER A 293 -0.96 -10.10 -43.66
N SER A 294 -1.62 -9.21 -44.38
CA SER A 294 -2.89 -8.54 -44.18
C SER A 294 -4.09 -9.46 -44.42
N GLY A 295 -4.87 -9.75 -43.39
CA GLY A 295 -6.13 -10.48 -43.57
C GLY A 295 -7.06 -10.52 -42.36
N ASN A 296 -8.07 -9.64 -42.36
CA ASN A 296 -9.45 -9.75 -41.83
C ASN A 296 -9.77 -10.66 -40.61
N GLY A 297 -8.90 -10.73 -39.61
CA GLY A 297 -9.19 -11.22 -38.25
C GLY A 297 -8.74 -10.18 -37.22
N GLU A 298 -9.20 -10.24 -35.96
CA GLU A 298 -8.88 -9.30 -34.86
C GLU A 298 -7.45 -8.75 -34.96
N THR A 299 -7.29 -7.53 -35.51
CA THR A 299 -5.97 -7.00 -35.86
C THR A 299 -5.16 -6.75 -34.60
N LEU A 300 -4.09 -7.52 -34.41
CA LEU A 300 -3.05 -7.25 -33.42
C LEU A 300 -2.57 -5.81 -33.57
N GLN A 301 -2.49 -5.09 -32.45
CA GLN A 301 -1.91 -3.76 -32.37
C GLN A 301 -0.53 -3.86 -31.72
N TRP A 302 0.47 -3.24 -32.34
CA TRP A 302 1.87 -3.37 -31.96
C TRP A 302 2.32 -2.22 -31.08
N PHE A 303 2.63 -2.52 -29.82
CA PHE A 303 3.00 -1.52 -28.82
C PHE A 303 4.45 -1.65 -28.39
N ALA A 304 5.06 -0.50 -28.08
CA ALA A 304 6.37 -0.49 -27.47
C ALA A 304 6.31 -1.17 -26.08
N PRO A 305 7.32 -1.97 -25.72
CA PRO A 305 7.47 -2.54 -24.39
C PRO A 305 7.32 -1.52 -23.26
N ALA A 306 7.98 -0.37 -23.38
CA ALA A 306 7.95 0.72 -22.40
C ALA A 306 6.53 1.28 -22.22
N ASP A 307 5.79 1.45 -23.31
CA ASP A 307 4.41 1.91 -23.30
C ASP A 307 3.50 0.94 -22.54
N LEU A 308 3.69 -0.36 -22.73
CA LEU A 308 2.92 -1.38 -22.00
C LEU A 308 3.22 -1.34 -20.52
N VAL A 309 4.51 -1.33 -20.14
CA VAL A 309 4.96 -1.24 -18.74
C VAL A 309 4.32 -0.02 -18.05
N ALA A 310 4.35 1.15 -18.69
CA ALA A 310 3.77 2.39 -18.17
C ALA A 310 2.24 2.34 -18.00
N ARG A 311 1.55 1.37 -18.63
CA ARG A 311 0.09 1.24 -18.63
C ARG A 311 -0.43 -0.01 -17.93
N VAL A 312 0.43 -0.95 -17.56
CA VAL A 312 0.04 -2.14 -16.78
C VAL A 312 -0.64 -1.73 -15.47
N GLY A 313 -1.77 -2.36 -15.18
CA GLY A 313 -2.64 -2.07 -14.04
C GLY A 313 -3.57 -0.87 -14.22
N SER A 314 -3.48 -0.16 -15.36
CA SER A 314 -4.44 0.88 -15.72
C SER A 314 -5.76 0.28 -16.24
N PRO A 315 -6.85 1.07 -16.32
CA PRO A 315 -8.09 0.61 -16.96
C PRO A 315 -7.93 0.11 -18.40
N LEU A 316 -6.85 0.51 -19.10
CA LEU A 316 -6.53 0.05 -20.45
C LEU A 316 -5.87 -1.34 -20.46
N LEU A 317 -5.08 -1.69 -19.45
CA LEU A 317 -4.24 -2.90 -19.43
C LEU A 317 -4.24 -3.52 -18.04
N ARG A 318 -5.36 -4.15 -17.69
CA ARG A 318 -5.59 -4.81 -16.39
C ARG A 318 -6.16 -6.22 -16.50
N ASP A 319 -6.19 -6.78 -17.71
CA ASP A 319 -6.76 -8.12 -17.91
C ASP A 319 -5.96 -9.17 -17.12
N PRO A 320 -6.64 -9.99 -16.30
CA PRO A 320 -6.06 -11.04 -15.47
C PRO A 320 -4.98 -11.90 -16.13
N ALA A 321 -5.32 -12.58 -17.23
CA ALA A 321 -4.44 -13.52 -17.92
C ALA A 321 -3.31 -12.78 -18.63
N THR A 322 -3.63 -11.61 -19.19
CA THR A 322 -2.65 -10.69 -19.77
C THR A 322 -1.60 -10.32 -18.74
N LEU A 323 -1.96 -9.81 -17.56
CA LEU A 323 -1.02 -9.40 -16.51
C LEU A 323 -0.10 -10.55 -16.05
N ALA A 324 -0.65 -11.75 -15.86
CA ALA A 324 0.15 -12.92 -15.51
C ALA A 324 1.15 -13.29 -16.61
N ALA A 325 0.69 -13.28 -17.87
CA ALA A 325 1.56 -13.53 -19.03
C ALA A 325 2.62 -12.43 -19.21
N LEU A 326 2.27 -11.16 -19.00
CA LEU A 326 3.23 -10.06 -19.07
C LEU A 326 4.31 -10.22 -17.98
N THR A 327 3.93 -10.62 -16.76
CA THR A 327 4.86 -10.90 -15.65
C THR A 327 5.86 -12.00 -16.01
N VAL A 328 5.40 -13.06 -16.66
CA VAL A 328 6.24 -14.17 -17.12
C VAL A 328 7.19 -13.73 -18.24
N ALA A 329 6.71 -12.97 -19.22
CA ALA A 329 7.59 -12.53 -20.29
C ALA A 329 8.56 -11.43 -19.81
N ALA A 330 8.19 -10.59 -18.84
CA ALA A 330 9.07 -9.55 -18.28
C ALA A 330 10.29 -10.11 -17.53
N ARG A 331 10.23 -11.36 -17.06
CA ARG A 331 11.36 -12.06 -16.44
C ARG A 331 12.14 -12.96 -17.42
N SER A 332 11.62 -13.17 -18.63
CA SER A 332 12.20 -14.14 -19.55
C SER A 332 13.30 -13.51 -20.40
N PRO A 333 14.50 -14.13 -20.49
CA PRO A 333 15.52 -13.69 -21.44
C PRO A 333 15.09 -13.91 -22.90
N LEU A 334 14.02 -14.68 -23.14
CA LEU A 334 13.45 -14.90 -24.48
C LEU A 334 12.58 -13.72 -24.95
N VAL A 335 12.39 -12.70 -24.11
CA VAL A 335 11.71 -11.43 -24.42
C VAL A 335 12.60 -10.25 -23.97
N PRO A 336 13.78 -10.06 -24.58
CA PRO A 336 14.73 -8.98 -24.25
C PRO A 336 14.11 -7.58 -24.37
N GLU A 337 13.12 -7.43 -25.23
CA GLU A 337 12.33 -6.22 -25.43
C GLU A 337 11.71 -5.70 -24.13
N TRP A 338 11.44 -6.58 -23.15
CA TRP A 338 10.95 -6.22 -21.83
C TRP A 338 11.96 -6.32 -20.70
N SER A 339 12.88 -7.28 -20.77
CA SER A 339 13.85 -7.50 -19.68
C SER A 339 15.00 -6.48 -19.68
N GLY A 340 15.12 -5.67 -20.74
CA GLY A 340 16.25 -4.74 -20.92
C GLY A 340 17.58 -5.45 -21.18
N ALA A 341 17.55 -6.79 -21.35
CA ALA A 341 18.72 -7.58 -21.66
C ALA A 341 19.21 -7.31 -23.08
N GLN A 342 20.52 -7.07 -23.26
CA GLN A 342 21.14 -7.05 -24.58
C GLN A 342 21.13 -8.48 -25.14
N PHE A 343 20.37 -8.72 -26.20
CA PHE A 343 20.59 -9.90 -27.04
C PHE A 343 21.82 -9.66 -27.91
N GLY A 344 22.65 -10.69 -28.10
CA GLY A 344 23.86 -10.61 -28.90
C GLY A 344 23.62 -9.97 -30.27
N VAL A 345 24.59 -9.16 -30.71
CA VAL A 345 24.65 -8.28 -31.89
C VAL A 345 24.43 -8.98 -33.25
N THR A 346 23.87 -10.19 -33.28
CA THR A 346 23.88 -11.07 -34.46
C THR A 346 22.53 -11.26 -35.16
N GLU A 347 21.41 -10.76 -34.64
CA GLU A 347 20.09 -10.91 -35.31
C GLU A 347 19.46 -9.59 -35.83
N THR A 348 20.09 -8.43 -35.61
CA THR A 348 19.62 -7.14 -36.18
C THR A 348 20.11 -6.88 -37.61
N ALA A 349 20.82 -7.83 -38.24
CA ALA A 349 21.47 -7.61 -39.53
C ALA A 349 20.59 -7.86 -40.77
N ASP A 350 19.39 -8.44 -40.62
CA ASP A 350 18.49 -8.75 -41.74
C ASP A 350 17.15 -7.99 -41.64
N ALA A 351 17.19 -6.66 -41.55
CA ALA A 351 16.01 -5.83 -41.77
C ALA A 351 15.83 -5.56 -43.27
N THR A 352 14.68 -5.93 -43.83
CA THR A 352 14.31 -5.70 -45.24
C THR A 352 13.59 -4.36 -45.41
N PRO A 353 13.55 -3.76 -46.62
CA PRO A 353 12.90 -2.46 -46.85
C PRO A 353 11.39 -2.41 -46.52
N ASP A 354 10.73 -3.57 -46.41
CA ASP A 354 9.32 -3.69 -46.02
C ASP A 354 9.11 -3.56 -44.50
N ASP A 355 10.18 -3.75 -43.70
CA ASP A 355 10.17 -3.61 -42.23
C ASP A 355 9.99 -2.14 -41.79
N ASP A 356 10.50 -1.19 -42.58
CA ASP A 356 10.32 0.26 -42.36
C ASP A 356 8.87 0.70 -42.63
N ALA A 357 8.15 0.04 -43.56
CA ALA A 357 6.78 0.36 -43.90
C ALA A 357 5.77 -0.07 -42.80
N ILE A 358 6.01 -1.21 -42.14
CA ILE A 358 5.19 -1.70 -41.01
C ILE A 358 5.47 -0.89 -39.73
N ALA A 359 6.73 -0.51 -39.51
CA ALA A 359 7.12 0.43 -38.46
C ALA A 359 6.46 1.81 -38.66
N LEU A 360 6.31 2.27 -39.91
CA LEU A 360 5.58 3.50 -40.26
C LEU A 360 4.06 3.37 -40.10
N ALA A 361 3.48 2.19 -40.31
CA ALA A 361 2.03 1.95 -40.25
C ALA A 361 1.46 1.89 -38.82
N SER A 362 2.29 1.57 -37.81
CA SER A 362 1.89 1.49 -36.40
C SER A 362 2.24 2.77 -35.62
N ARG A 363 1.61 3.90 -36.01
CA ARG A 363 1.77 5.23 -35.36
C ARG A 363 1.09 5.37 -33.99
N VAL A 364 0.25 4.44 -33.56
CA VAL A 364 -0.49 4.58 -32.29
C VAL A 364 0.43 4.27 -31.12
N THR A 365 0.87 5.30 -30.40
CA THR A 365 1.47 5.15 -29.07
C THR A 365 0.36 4.94 -28.03
N LEU A 366 0.61 4.17 -26.96
CA LEU A 366 -0.39 4.05 -25.88
C LEU A 366 -0.71 5.39 -25.22
N THR A 367 0.18 6.36 -25.37
CA THR A 367 0.02 7.74 -24.92
C THR A 367 -1.09 8.47 -25.69
N GLU A 368 -1.31 8.14 -26.97
CA GLU A 368 -2.41 8.68 -27.79
C GLU A 368 -3.75 8.00 -27.50
N LEU A 369 -3.74 6.77 -26.98
CA LEU A 369 -4.93 6.08 -26.52
C LEU A 369 -5.39 6.74 -25.20
N ARG A 370 -6.30 7.72 -25.33
CA ARG A 370 -7.00 8.29 -24.18
C ARG A 370 -7.55 7.14 -23.33
N VAL A 371 -7.19 7.12 -22.05
CA VAL A 371 -7.84 6.24 -21.06
C VAL A 371 -9.34 6.41 -21.27
N ALA A 372 -10.03 5.31 -21.56
CA ALA A 372 -11.47 5.37 -21.73
C ALA A 372 -12.03 6.03 -20.48
N ALA A 373 -12.72 7.16 -20.69
CA ALA A 373 -13.33 7.86 -19.58
C ALA A 373 -14.15 6.84 -18.78
N PRO A 374 -14.13 6.90 -17.43
CA PRO A 374 -14.94 5.99 -16.63
C PRO A 374 -16.35 5.94 -17.22
N ARG A 375 -16.96 4.75 -17.27
CA ARG A 375 -18.33 4.59 -17.79
C ARG A 375 -19.21 5.71 -17.23
N GLN A 376 -20.16 6.25 -17.98
CA GLN A 376 -20.93 7.43 -17.53
C GLN A 376 -21.52 7.26 -16.13
N SER A 377 -21.93 6.04 -15.79
CA SER A 377 -22.38 5.69 -14.45
C SER A 377 -21.27 5.84 -13.38
N ALA A 378 -20.04 5.45 -13.66
CA ALA A 378 -18.86 5.59 -12.80
C ALA A 378 -18.34 7.04 -12.67
N LYS A 379 -18.85 8.00 -13.43
CA LYS A 379 -18.50 9.43 -13.28
C LYS A 379 -19.34 10.16 -12.24
N ASP A 380 -20.48 9.58 -11.86
CA ASP A 380 -21.37 10.19 -10.88
C ASP A 380 -20.73 10.16 -9.47
N ALA A 381 -20.18 11.31 -9.05
CA ALA A 381 -19.59 11.53 -7.74
C ALA A 381 -20.62 11.54 -6.58
N THR A 382 -21.92 11.51 -6.90
CA THR A 382 -23.00 11.40 -5.91
C THR A 382 -23.40 9.96 -5.60
N ARG A 383 -22.74 8.98 -6.24
CA ARG A 383 -22.97 7.57 -5.98
C ARG A 383 -22.65 7.20 -4.53
N VAL A 384 -23.55 6.39 -3.96
CA VAL A 384 -23.43 5.87 -2.59
C VAL A 384 -22.25 4.91 -2.43
N ALA A 385 -21.88 4.19 -3.49
CA ALA A 385 -20.67 3.37 -3.54
C ALA A 385 -19.80 3.84 -4.72
N PRO A 386 -18.54 4.23 -4.48
CA PRO A 386 -17.67 4.69 -5.55
C PRO A 386 -17.28 3.52 -6.45
N ALA A 387 -17.19 3.80 -7.75
CA ALA A 387 -16.77 2.79 -8.72
C ALA A 387 -15.23 2.64 -8.65
N PRO A 388 -14.68 1.41 -8.67
CA PRO A 388 -13.23 1.22 -8.53
C PRO A 388 -12.40 1.97 -9.58
N GLU A 389 -12.95 2.17 -10.77
CA GLU A 389 -12.31 2.92 -11.86
C GLU A 389 -12.05 4.40 -11.53
N GLN A 390 -12.72 4.96 -10.52
CA GLN A 390 -12.52 6.34 -10.08
C GLN A 390 -11.17 6.54 -9.36
N PHE A 391 -10.49 5.47 -8.97
CA PHE A 391 -9.24 5.53 -8.21
C PHE A 391 -8.06 4.93 -8.99
N LEU A 392 -6.87 5.41 -8.68
CA LEU A 392 -5.61 4.76 -9.05
C LEU A 392 -5.25 3.69 -8.00
N ASN A 393 -4.52 2.66 -8.42
CA ASN A 393 -4.04 1.65 -7.49
C ASN A 393 -2.92 2.24 -6.59
N PRO A 394 -2.98 2.08 -5.25
CA PRO A 394 -2.00 2.66 -4.34
C PRO A 394 -0.60 2.07 -4.46
N GLU A 395 -0.46 0.77 -4.77
CA GLU A 395 0.85 0.13 -4.93
C GLU A 395 1.56 0.59 -6.20
N LEU A 396 0.82 0.74 -7.30
CA LEU A 396 1.35 1.30 -8.54
C LEU A 396 1.67 2.79 -8.37
N SER A 397 0.84 3.55 -7.67
CA SER A 397 1.13 4.96 -7.34
C SER A 397 2.41 5.10 -6.50
N TRP A 398 2.69 4.13 -5.61
CA TRP A 398 3.95 4.09 -4.87
C TRP A 398 5.16 3.82 -5.79
N LEU A 399 5.04 2.92 -6.77
CA LEU A 399 6.09 2.71 -7.77
C LEU A 399 6.40 3.98 -8.55
N GLU A 400 5.37 4.73 -8.96
CA GLU A 400 5.55 6.01 -9.66
C GLU A 400 6.24 7.07 -8.78
N PHE A 401 6.00 7.05 -7.47
CA PHE A 401 6.81 7.84 -6.53
C PHE A 401 8.28 7.42 -6.54
N ASN A 402 8.57 6.13 -6.41
CA ASN A 402 9.96 5.67 -6.37
C ASN A 402 10.66 5.85 -7.74
N ALA A 403 9.93 5.75 -8.86
CA ALA A 403 10.45 6.03 -10.20
C ALA A 403 10.96 7.47 -10.33
N ARG A 404 10.24 8.45 -9.77
CA ARG A 404 10.70 9.85 -9.76
C ARG A 404 11.90 10.08 -8.83
N VAL A 405 12.04 9.30 -7.76
CA VAL A 405 13.29 9.27 -6.96
C VAL A 405 14.46 8.77 -7.80
N LEU A 406 14.25 7.75 -8.62
CA LEU A 406 15.27 7.24 -9.54
C LEU A 406 15.63 8.27 -10.62
N GLU A 407 14.65 9.02 -11.15
CA GLU A 407 14.91 10.11 -12.11
C GLU A 407 15.88 11.16 -11.53
N LEU A 408 15.84 11.45 -10.22
CA LEU A 408 16.81 12.34 -9.58
C LEU A 408 18.23 11.77 -9.53
N ALA A 409 18.38 10.44 -9.47
CA ALA A 409 19.67 9.76 -9.56
C ALA A 409 20.21 9.72 -11.00
N GLU A 410 19.30 9.72 -12.00
CA GLU A 410 19.63 9.74 -13.43
C GLU A 410 19.99 11.15 -13.91
N ASP A 411 19.42 12.19 -13.30
CA ASP A 411 19.63 13.60 -13.69
C ASP A 411 21.08 14.03 -13.49
N ALA A 412 21.76 14.41 -14.58
CA ALA A 412 23.15 14.86 -14.57
C ALA A 412 23.36 16.20 -13.85
N ARG A 413 22.29 16.98 -13.60
CA ARG A 413 22.36 18.22 -12.81
C ARG A 413 22.44 17.95 -11.32
N THR A 414 22.06 16.74 -10.88
CA THR A 414 22.18 16.31 -9.49
C THR A 414 23.64 16.02 -9.14
N PRO A 415 24.20 16.56 -8.04
CA PRO A 415 25.57 16.26 -7.61
C PRO A 415 25.81 14.76 -7.39
N VAL A 416 27.04 14.28 -7.62
CA VAL A 416 27.40 12.85 -7.55
C VAL A 416 27.03 12.21 -6.20
N ALA A 417 27.35 12.88 -5.08
CA ALA A 417 27.01 12.37 -3.75
C ALA A 417 25.48 12.23 -3.57
N ALA A 418 24.70 13.18 -4.11
CA ALA A 418 23.25 13.12 -4.09
C ALA A 418 22.69 12.01 -4.99
N ARG A 419 23.28 11.77 -6.17
CA ARG A 419 22.89 10.66 -7.06
C ARG A 419 23.09 9.30 -6.37
N LEU A 420 24.22 9.10 -5.69
CA LEU A 420 24.48 7.91 -4.86
C LEU A 420 23.43 7.74 -3.75
N ARG A 421 23.08 8.84 -3.06
CA ARG A 421 22.00 8.82 -2.06
C ARG A 421 20.64 8.49 -2.68
N PHE A 422 20.28 9.02 -3.84
CA PHE A 422 19.00 8.68 -4.48
C PHE A 422 18.93 7.23 -4.94
N LEU A 423 20.03 6.64 -5.43
CA LEU A 423 20.10 5.20 -5.70
C LEU A 423 19.88 4.37 -4.43
N SER A 424 20.53 4.76 -3.33
CA SER A 424 20.34 4.13 -2.01
C SER A 424 18.91 4.30 -1.48
N ILE A 425 18.32 5.49 -1.60
CA ILE A 425 16.94 5.79 -1.21
C ILE A 425 15.96 4.95 -2.03
N PHE A 426 16.17 4.81 -3.34
CA PHE A 426 15.33 3.96 -4.19
C PHE A 426 15.31 2.51 -3.69
N SER A 427 16.49 1.93 -3.42
CA SER A 427 16.62 0.55 -2.92
C SER A 427 16.00 0.37 -1.54
N THR A 428 16.31 1.26 -0.60
CA THR A 428 15.81 1.16 0.78
C THR A 428 14.30 1.42 0.88
N ASN A 429 13.75 2.32 0.07
CA ASN A 429 12.31 2.49 -0.07
C ASN A 429 11.64 1.20 -0.58
N LEU A 430 12.22 0.58 -1.61
CA LEU A 430 11.72 -0.66 -2.18
C LEU A 430 11.77 -1.81 -1.18
N ASP A 431 12.84 -1.94 -0.41
CA ASP A 431 12.93 -2.91 0.68
C ASP A 431 11.74 -2.75 1.64
N GLN A 432 11.54 -1.54 2.19
CA GLN A 432 10.47 -1.28 3.15
C GLN A 432 9.07 -1.56 2.57
N PHE A 433 8.87 -1.23 1.29
CA PHE A 433 7.61 -1.48 0.61
C PHE A 433 7.35 -2.97 0.39
N VAL A 434 8.38 -3.72 -0.01
CA VAL A 434 8.31 -5.17 -0.15
C VAL A 434 7.98 -5.82 1.20
N MET A 435 8.73 -5.46 2.25
CA MET A 435 8.57 -5.99 3.59
C MET A 435 7.16 -5.80 4.17
N THR A 436 6.45 -4.75 3.77
CA THR A 436 5.20 -4.37 4.43
C THR A 436 3.98 -4.43 3.51
N GLN A 437 3.99 -3.76 2.35
CA GLN A 437 2.80 -3.73 1.47
C GLN A 437 2.74 -4.98 0.59
N ILE A 438 3.83 -5.34 -0.08
CA ILE A 438 3.86 -6.55 -0.91
C ILE A 438 3.73 -7.80 -0.04
N GLY A 439 4.39 -7.84 1.13
CA GLY A 439 4.21 -8.90 2.11
C GLY A 439 2.75 -9.12 2.50
N ALA A 440 2.01 -8.04 2.81
CA ALA A 440 0.59 -8.12 3.13
C ALA A 440 -0.26 -8.61 1.94
N LEU A 441 0.01 -8.15 0.71
CA LEU A 441 -0.69 -8.63 -0.49
C LEU A 441 -0.45 -10.12 -0.74
N LYS A 442 0.80 -10.58 -0.60
CA LYS A 442 1.13 -11.99 -0.73
C LYS A 442 0.42 -12.86 0.30
N GLN A 443 0.33 -12.40 1.54
CA GLN A 443 -0.41 -13.09 2.60
C GLN A 443 -1.92 -13.12 2.33
N LEU A 444 -2.50 -12.05 1.78
CA LEU A 444 -3.90 -12.04 1.34
C LEU A 444 -4.15 -13.09 0.26
N VAL A 445 -3.28 -13.17 -0.75
CA VAL A 445 -3.38 -14.21 -1.79
C VAL A 445 -3.23 -15.61 -1.19
N ALA A 446 -2.21 -15.84 -0.37
CA ALA A 446 -1.94 -17.15 0.23
C ALA A 446 -3.05 -17.63 1.17
N SER A 447 -3.78 -16.70 1.81
CA SER A 447 -4.95 -17.00 2.64
C SER A 447 -6.27 -17.11 1.87
N GLY A 448 -6.24 -17.06 0.53
CA GLY A 448 -7.41 -17.14 -0.34
C GLY A 448 -8.22 -15.83 -0.48
N HIS A 449 -7.78 -14.74 0.16
CA HIS A 449 -8.43 -13.43 0.10
C HIS A 449 -8.00 -12.64 -1.15
N ASN A 450 -8.50 -13.04 -2.32
CA ASN A 450 -8.13 -12.43 -3.61
C ASN A 450 -9.30 -11.64 -4.27
N ALA A 451 -10.09 -10.94 -3.48
CA ALA A 451 -11.20 -10.11 -3.97
C ALA A 451 -10.70 -8.74 -4.49
N PRO A 452 -11.34 -8.14 -5.51
CA PRO A 452 -10.96 -6.83 -6.03
C PRO A 452 -11.18 -5.74 -4.98
N SER A 453 -10.26 -4.79 -4.88
CA SER A 453 -10.43 -3.66 -3.96
C SER A 453 -11.22 -2.51 -4.60
N ALA A 454 -12.26 -2.05 -3.90
CA ALA A 454 -13.10 -0.93 -4.35
C ALA A 454 -12.36 0.42 -4.37
N ASP A 455 -11.38 0.61 -3.48
CA ASP A 455 -10.55 1.82 -3.40
C ASP A 455 -9.16 1.65 -4.03
N GLY A 456 -8.84 0.45 -4.53
CA GLY A 456 -7.53 0.08 -5.11
C GLY A 456 -7.50 0.04 -6.64
N GLY A 457 -8.38 0.78 -7.32
CA GLY A 457 -8.45 0.79 -8.78
C GLY A 457 -9.14 -0.43 -9.40
N GLY A 458 -9.73 -1.31 -8.59
CA GLY A 458 -10.45 -2.51 -9.03
C GLY A 458 -9.60 -3.75 -9.28
N LEU A 459 -8.28 -3.67 -9.05
CA LEU A 459 -7.39 -4.84 -9.14
C LEU A 459 -7.57 -5.77 -7.93
N ARG A 460 -7.47 -7.08 -8.17
CA ARG A 460 -7.32 -8.10 -7.12
C ARG A 460 -5.88 -8.13 -6.61
N PRO A 461 -5.61 -8.58 -5.37
CA PRO A 461 -4.26 -8.74 -4.83
C PRO A 461 -3.26 -9.43 -5.77
N GLN A 462 -3.64 -10.56 -6.41
CA GLN A 462 -2.77 -11.23 -7.38
C GLN A 462 -2.49 -10.36 -8.62
N GLU A 463 -3.50 -9.65 -9.12
CA GLU A 463 -3.35 -8.77 -10.29
C GLU A 463 -2.46 -7.57 -9.97
N THR A 464 -2.53 -7.04 -8.75
CA THR A 464 -1.62 -6.00 -8.26
C THR A 464 -0.19 -6.53 -8.18
N LEU A 465 0.04 -7.75 -7.69
CA LEU A 465 1.37 -8.37 -7.64
C LEU A 465 1.96 -8.57 -9.05
N ASP A 466 1.15 -9.07 -9.99
CA ASP A 466 1.53 -9.25 -11.39
C ASP A 466 1.91 -7.88 -12.00
N ALA A 467 1.03 -6.88 -11.85
CA ALA A 467 1.26 -5.53 -12.37
C ALA A 467 2.51 -4.85 -11.77
N PHE A 468 2.71 -5.01 -10.46
CA PHE A 468 3.87 -4.51 -9.75
C PHE A 468 5.16 -5.16 -10.26
N GLY A 469 5.16 -6.48 -10.48
CA GLY A 469 6.32 -7.22 -11.00
C GLY A 469 6.73 -6.77 -12.40
N VAL A 470 5.77 -6.51 -13.28
CA VAL A 470 6.04 -5.99 -14.63
C VAL A 470 6.64 -4.58 -14.57
N ARG A 471 6.11 -3.69 -13.72
CA ARG A 471 6.61 -2.31 -13.58
C ARG A 471 7.96 -2.21 -12.89
N LEU A 472 8.22 -3.05 -11.90
CA LEU A 472 9.43 -2.96 -11.09
C LEU A 472 10.69 -3.33 -11.88
N ARG A 473 10.64 -4.36 -12.75
CA ARG A 473 11.83 -4.89 -13.42
C ARG A 473 12.56 -3.83 -14.27
N PRO A 474 11.89 -3.06 -15.15
CA PRO A 474 12.55 -1.98 -15.89
C PRO A 474 13.13 -0.88 -15.01
N LEU A 475 12.50 -0.58 -13.85
CA LEU A 475 13.04 0.39 -12.90
C LEU A 475 14.34 -0.11 -12.25
N LEU A 476 14.45 -1.41 -11.95
CA LEU A 476 15.70 -2.00 -11.46
C LEU A 476 16.79 -1.94 -12.52
N THR A 477 16.47 -2.27 -13.78
CA THR A 477 17.43 -2.14 -14.89
C THR A 477 17.94 -0.71 -15.02
N ARG A 478 17.04 0.29 -15.01
CA ARG A 478 17.39 1.71 -15.00
C ARG A 478 18.26 2.10 -13.80
N GLN A 479 17.94 1.60 -12.61
CA GLN A 479 18.73 1.85 -11.40
C GLN A 479 20.19 1.39 -11.56
N TYR A 480 20.39 0.17 -12.07
CA TYR A 480 21.73 -0.35 -12.31
C TYR A 480 22.45 0.37 -13.47
N GLN A 481 21.73 0.80 -14.50
CA GLN A 481 22.29 1.65 -15.57
C GLN A 481 22.75 3.01 -15.01
N ALA A 482 21.93 3.66 -14.19
CA ALA A 482 22.27 4.91 -13.53
C ALA A 482 23.50 4.75 -12.63
N PHE A 483 23.58 3.65 -11.88
CA PHE A 483 24.77 3.31 -11.09
C PHE A 483 26.01 3.11 -11.97
N ARG A 484 25.92 2.33 -13.06
CA ARG A 484 27.04 2.14 -14.00
C ARG A 484 27.52 3.43 -14.64
N SER A 485 26.61 4.38 -14.90
CA SER A 485 26.98 5.71 -15.41
C SER A 485 27.88 6.49 -14.45
N LEU A 486 27.88 6.15 -13.15
CA LEU A 486 28.74 6.74 -12.13
C LEU A 486 30.09 6.04 -12.01
N ALA A 487 30.32 4.88 -12.64
CA ALA A 487 31.57 4.13 -12.52
C ALA A 487 32.85 4.93 -12.84
N PRO A 488 32.87 5.87 -13.81
CA PRO A 488 34.05 6.70 -14.07
C PRO A 488 34.41 7.67 -12.93
N VAL A 489 33.43 8.09 -12.14
CA VAL A 489 33.61 9.06 -11.05
C VAL A 489 33.63 8.41 -9.67
N VAL A 490 32.94 7.28 -9.50
CA VAL A 490 32.91 6.46 -8.28
C VAL A 490 33.37 5.04 -8.66
N PRO A 491 34.68 4.83 -8.88
CA PRO A 491 35.18 3.53 -9.33
C PRO A 491 35.13 2.49 -8.21
N LEU A 492 34.48 1.36 -8.50
CA LEU A 492 34.59 0.15 -7.68
C LEU A 492 35.75 -0.70 -8.20
N ALA A 493 36.72 -1.00 -7.32
CA ALA A 493 37.84 -1.87 -7.63
C ALA A 493 37.44 -3.34 -7.42
N ARG A 494 37.97 -4.23 -8.26
CA ARG A 494 37.91 -5.68 -8.03
C ARG A 494 39.19 -6.16 -7.35
N TRP A 495 39.11 -7.27 -6.61
CA TRP A 495 40.26 -7.83 -5.88
C TRP A 495 41.47 -8.14 -6.79
N ASP A 496 41.20 -8.60 -8.02
CA ASP A 496 42.21 -8.88 -9.05
C ASP A 496 42.89 -7.61 -9.60
N GLU A 497 42.30 -6.44 -9.39
CA GLU A 497 42.83 -5.13 -9.84
C GLU A 497 43.64 -4.40 -8.76
N LEU A 498 43.72 -4.97 -7.56
CA LEU A 498 44.50 -4.43 -6.45
C LEU A 498 45.98 -4.76 -6.61
N SER A 499 46.83 -3.84 -6.19
CA SER A 499 48.26 -4.10 -6.03
C SER A 499 48.52 -5.12 -4.91
N ASP A 500 49.68 -5.77 -4.94
CA ASP A 500 50.03 -6.76 -3.90
C ASP A 500 50.08 -6.13 -2.49
N GLY A 501 50.52 -4.86 -2.39
CA GLY A 501 50.48 -4.11 -1.14
C GLY A 501 49.06 -3.90 -0.60
N GLU A 502 48.14 -3.44 -1.46
CA GLU A 502 46.72 -3.26 -1.10
C GLU A 502 46.07 -4.59 -0.69
N ARG A 503 46.39 -5.70 -1.39
CA ARG A 503 45.87 -7.02 -1.03
C ARG A 503 46.35 -7.49 0.34
N VAL A 504 47.62 -7.30 0.67
CA VAL A 504 48.19 -7.68 1.97
C VAL A 504 47.55 -6.88 3.10
N GLU A 505 47.41 -5.55 2.91
CA GLU A 505 46.77 -4.68 3.89
C GLU A 505 45.31 -5.08 4.14
N LEU A 506 44.52 -5.17 3.06
CA LEU A 506 43.09 -5.50 3.16
C LEU A 506 42.84 -6.92 3.67
N ARG A 507 43.68 -7.89 3.31
CA ARG A 507 43.61 -9.26 3.87
C ARG A 507 43.88 -9.25 5.37
N THR A 508 44.90 -8.50 5.83
CA THR A 508 45.22 -8.36 7.25
C THR A 508 44.06 -7.74 8.01
N LYS A 509 43.50 -6.65 7.47
CA LYS A 509 42.31 -6.00 8.01
C LYS A 509 41.10 -6.94 8.05
N CYS A 510 40.82 -7.65 6.96
CA CYS A 510 39.73 -8.61 6.89
C CYS A 510 39.86 -9.70 7.95
N ALA A 511 41.06 -10.25 8.13
CA ALA A 511 41.33 -11.29 9.14
C ALA A 511 41.18 -10.78 10.58
N ALA A 512 41.55 -9.53 10.85
CA ALA A 512 41.53 -8.94 12.19
C ALA A 512 40.18 -8.34 12.59
N GLU A 513 39.47 -7.71 11.64
CA GLU A 513 38.30 -6.87 11.93
C GLU A 513 36.97 -7.46 11.43
N ILE A 514 36.99 -8.28 10.37
CA ILE A 514 35.76 -8.77 9.71
C ILE A 514 35.52 -10.25 10.04
N LEU A 515 36.47 -11.13 9.71
CA LEU A 515 36.31 -12.57 9.84
C LEU A 515 36.02 -13.08 11.27
N PRO A 516 36.49 -12.45 12.37
CA PRO A 516 36.14 -12.89 13.72
C PRO A 516 34.63 -12.87 14.03
N PHE A 517 33.86 -12.06 13.29
CA PHE A 517 32.40 -11.96 13.43
C PHE A 517 31.64 -12.78 12.39
N VAL A 518 32.34 -13.54 11.54
CA VAL A 518 31.77 -14.28 10.42
C VAL A 518 31.90 -15.78 10.68
N SER A 519 30.78 -16.49 10.60
CA SER A 519 30.75 -17.95 10.74
C SER A 519 30.10 -18.60 9.51
N PRO A 520 30.79 -19.50 8.78
CA PRO A 520 30.19 -20.25 7.70
C PRO A 520 29.07 -21.17 8.21
N LYS A 521 27.88 -21.06 7.62
CA LYS A 521 26.73 -21.89 7.97
C LYS A 521 26.46 -22.90 6.85
N ALA A 522 26.57 -24.19 7.14
CA ALA A 522 26.34 -25.23 6.13
C ALA A 522 24.88 -25.21 5.64
N LEU A 523 24.68 -25.22 4.32
CA LEU A 523 23.37 -25.37 3.70
C LEU A 523 23.15 -26.85 3.41
N THR A 524 22.61 -27.56 4.41
CA THR A 524 22.40 -29.02 4.38
C THR A 524 21.15 -29.42 5.15
N ARG A 525 20.62 -30.60 4.83
CA ARG A 525 19.50 -31.25 5.54
C ARG A 525 19.95 -32.46 6.35
N ALA A 526 21.26 -32.60 6.58
CA ALA A 526 21.81 -33.70 7.35
C ALA A 526 21.26 -33.69 8.79
N PRO A 527 20.91 -34.86 9.37
CA PRO A 527 20.48 -34.95 10.76
C PRO A 527 21.49 -34.29 11.70
N GLY A 528 21.01 -33.47 12.65
CA GLY A 528 21.85 -32.73 13.59
C GLY A 528 22.34 -31.37 13.10
N HIS A 529 22.08 -31.00 11.84
CA HIS A 529 22.38 -29.67 11.31
C HIS A 529 21.08 -28.87 11.09
N PRO A 530 20.82 -27.80 11.86
CA PRO A 530 19.68 -26.93 11.60
C PRO A 530 19.89 -26.19 10.27
N PHE A 531 18.80 -25.96 9.55
CA PHE A 531 18.83 -25.08 8.38
C PHE A 531 19.34 -23.68 8.79
N PRO A 532 20.26 -23.07 8.04
CA PRO A 532 20.84 -21.81 8.44
C PRO A 532 19.81 -20.68 8.37
N LEU A 533 19.52 -20.04 9.50
CA LEU A 533 18.72 -18.82 9.50
C LEU A 533 19.55 -17.68 8.87
N ILE A 534 19.09 -17.18 7.73
CA ILE A 534 19.70 -16.08 6.98
C ILE A 534 18.98 -14.78 7.34
N GLY A 535 19.74 -13.77 7.77
CA GLY A 535 19.20 -12.50 8.25
C GLY A 535 18.53 -11.65 7.17
N ASP A 536 17.54 -10.86 7.58
CA ASP A 536 16.85 -9.89 6.73
C ASP A 536 17.82 -8.79 6.23
N ARG A 537 17.78 -8.52 4.92
CA ARG A 537 18.52 -7.45 4.22
C ARG A 537 20.04 -7.47 4.41
N ARG A 538 20.60 -8.59 4.88
CA ARG A 538 22.04 -8.82 4.97
C ARG A 538 22.58 -9.33 3.65
N THR A 539 23.67 -8.73 3.18
CA THR A 539 24.46 -9.29 2.08
C THR A 539 25.17 -10.54 2.59
N ALA A 540 25.04 -11.62 1.83
CA ALA A 540 25.62 -12.91 2.14
C ALA A 540 26.27 -13.54 0.90
N LEU A 541 27.22 -14.45 1.10
CA LEU A 541 27.83 -15.24 0.04
C LEU A 541 27.30 -16.68 0.11
N LEU A 542 26.79 -17.18 -1.02
CA LEU A 542 26.52 -18.60 -1.25
C LEU A 542 27.81 -19.24 -1.77
N VAL A 543 28.49 -19.97 -0.89
CA VAL A 543 29.80 -20.59 -1.15
C VAL A 543 29.64 -22.04 -1.56
N VAL A 544 30.26 -22.41 -2.68
CA VAL A 544 30.34 -23.77 -3.20
C VAL A 544 31.70 -24.34 -2.80
N LEU A 545 31.69 -25.43 -2.04
CA LEU A 545 32.87 -26.04 -1.46
C LEU A 545 33.04 -27.48 -1.94
N LYS A 546 34.29 -27.95 -1.93
CA LYS A 546 34.66 -29.37 -1.98
C LYS A 546 35.74 -29.65 -0.95
N ASP A 547 35.68 -30.79 -0.26
CA ASP A 547 36.75 -31.19 0.66
C ASP A 547 38.04 -31.59 -0.10
N ARG A 548 37.91 -32.08 -1.34
CA ARG A 548 39.01 -32.43 -2.24
C ARG A 548 38.52 -32.45 -3.70
N PRO A 549 39.39 -32.43 -4.73
CA PRO A 549 38.95 -32.22 -6.12
C PRO A 549 37.86 -33.19 -6.61
N SER A 550 37.93 -34.45 -6.19
CA SER A 550 36.99 -35.52 -6.53
C SER A 550 35.80 -35.67 -5.58
N ALA A 551 35.72 -34.88 -4.49
CA ALA A 551 34.61 -34.92 -3.55
C ALA A 551 33.33 -34.30 -4.16
N PRO A 552 32.14 -34.72 -3.67
CA PRO A 552 30.90 -34.03 -4.00
C PRO A 552 30.95 -32.57 -3.54
N VAL A 553 30.20 -31.71 -4.25
CA VAL A 553 30.03 -30.32 -3.83
C VAL A 553 29.10 -30.23 -2.63
N HIS A 554 29.41 -29.33 -1.71
CA HIS A 554 28.51 -28.90 -0.64
C HIS A 554 28.48 -27.38 -0.55
N TYR A 555 27.48 -26.86 0.14
CA TYR A 555 27.17 -25.44 0.13
C TYR A 555 27.26 -24.86 1.54
N ALA A 556 27.73 -23.62 1.64
CA ALA A 556 27.72 -22.85 2.88
C ALA A 556 27.27 -21.41 2.60
N ILE A 557 26.70 -20.78 3.62
CA ILE A 557 26.32 -19.38 3.61
C ILE A 557 27.26 -18.62 4.55
N VAL A 558 27.78 -17.50 4.07
CA VAL A 558 28.65 -16.60 4.82
C VAL A 558 28.01 -15.22 4.83
N GLU A 559 27.46 -14.79 5.95
CA GLU A 559 26.84 -13.46 6.09
C GLU A 559 27.88 -12.39 6.42
N LEU A 560 27.78 -11.23 5.79
CA LEU A 560 28.63 -10.09 6.14
C LEU A 560 28.17 -9.44 7.46
N PRO A 561 29.11 -8.99 8.32
CA PRO A 561 28.76 -8.33 9.57
C PRO A 561 28.14 -6.95 9.31
N GLN A 562 27.09 -6.61 10.07
CA GLN A 562 26.35 -5.35 9.88
C GLN A 562 27.06 -4.12 10.46
N ASP A 563 27.92 -4.32 11.46
CA ASP A 563 28.61 -3.22 12.16
C ASP A 563 29.90 -2.80 11.45
N SER A 564 30.29 -3.49 10.37
CA SER A 564 31.46 -3.14 9.56
C SER A 564 31.05 -2.25 8.39
N PRO A 565 31.86 -1.24 8.01
CA PRO A 565 31.66 -0.50 6.78
C PRO A 565 31.60 -1.46 5.59
N ARG A 566 30.62 -1.27 4.71
CA ARG A 566 30.48 -2.14 3.52
C ARG A 566 31.47 -1.80 2.41
N PHE A 567 31.84 -0.53 2.27
CA PHE A 567 32.79 -0.09 1.25
C PHE A 567 34.09 0.35 1.89
N HIS A 568 35.20 -0.25 1.46
CA HIS A 568 36.53 0.04 1.96
C HIS A 568 37.29 0.90 0.93
N PRO A 569 37.83 2.07 1.32
CA PRO A 569 38.61 2.89 0.41
C PRO A 569 39.91 2.19 0.03
N VAL A 570 40.33 2.34 -1.23
CA VAL A 570 41.64 1.87 -1.74
C VAL A 570 42.35 3.01 -2.49
N LEU A 571 43.59 2.80 -2.93
CA LEU A 571 44.37 3.87 -3.57
C LEU A 571 43.70 4.36 -4.86
N GLY A 572 43.88 5.65 -5.16
CA GLY A 572 43.33 6.29 -6.36
C GLY A 572 41.85 6.65 -6.26
N GLY A 573 41.30 6.77 -5.04
CA GLY A 573 39.89 7.16 -4.83
C GLY A 573 38.87 6.09 -5.21
N ARG A 574 39.32 4.83 -5.32
CA ARG A 574 38.46 3.67 -5.63
C ARG A 574 37.95 3.03 -4.34
N TRP A 575 36.95 2.16 -4.47
CA TRP A 575 36.32 1.46 -3.35
C TRP A 575 36.25 -0.04 -3.60
N LEU A 576 36.54 -0.85 -2.57
CA LEU A 576 36.33 -2.30 -2.60
C LEU A 576 35.11 -2.65 -1.74
N ALA A 577 34.19 -3.44 -2.29
CA ALA A 577 33.03 -3.93 -1.55
C ALA A 577 33.41 -5.04 -0.56
N ALA A 578 32.77 -5.07 0.61
CA ALA A 578 33.03 -6.05 1.66
C ALA A 578 32.75 -7.49 1.20
N GLU A 579 31.75 -7.70 0.33
CA GLU A 579 31.48 -8.99 -0.28
C GLU A 579 32.68 -9.51 -1.10
N ASP A 580 33.38 -8.65 -1.84
CA ASP A 580 34.57 -9.01 -2.61
C ASP A 580 35.78 -9.25 -1.71
N LEU A 581 35.91 -8.44 -0.66
CA LEU A 581 36.95 -8.62 0.35
C LEU A 581 36.81 -9.97 1.06
N VAL A 582 35.61 -10.32 1.53
CA VAL A 582 35.37 -11.62 2.19
C VAL A 582 35.49 -12.77 1.18
N ARG A 583 34.95 -12.63 -0.04
CA ARG A 583 35.06 -13.62 -1.12
C ARG A 583 36.50 -14.00 -1.39
N ALA A 584 37.41 -13.03 -1.48
CA ALA A 584 38.82 -13.26 -1.75
C ALA A 584 39.59 -13.92 -0.59
N ASN A 585 39.01 -13.93 0.61
CA ASN A 585 39.65 -14.42 1.84
C ASN A 585 38.89 -15.61 2.46
N LEU A 586 38.03 -16.29 1.68
CA LEU A 586 37.27 -17.47 2.13
C LEU A 586 38.16 -18.66 2.51
N ASP A 587 39.40 -18.71 2.01
CA ASP A 587 40.39 -19.72 2.36
C ASP A 587 40.72 -19.70 3.87
N LEU A 588 40.65 -18.53 4.50
CA LEU A 588 40.83 -18.37 5.95
C LEU A 588 39.65 -18.96 6.76
N LEU A 589 38.42 -18.92 6.20
CA LEU A 589 37.22 -19.45 6.85
C LEU A 589 37.00 -20.94 6.58
N SER A 590 37.57 -21.47 5.50
CA SER A 590 37.39 -22.86 5.06
C SER A 590 38.74 -23.58 4.86
N PRO A 591 39.56 -23.69 5.92
CA PRO A 591 40.90 -24.27 5.80
C PRO A 591 40.84 -25.73 5.32
N GLY A 592 41.71 -26.08 4.38
CA GLY A 592 41.80 -27.43 3.81
C GLY A 592 40.67 -27.79 2.82
N ARG A 593 39.78 -26.85 2.47
CA ARG A 593 38.72 -27.05 1.47
C ARG A 593 39.00 -26.23 0.21
N ILE A 594 38.44 -26.68 -0.90
CA ILE A 594 38.50 -26.00 -2.20
C ILE A 594 37.24 -25.17 -2.37
N VAL A 595 37.40 -23.85 -2.48
CA VAL A 595 36.33 -22.92 -2.85
C VAL A 595 36.16 -22.97 -4.37
N VAL A 596 35.03 -23.50 -4.83
CA VAL A 596 34.70 -23.62 -6.26
C VAL A 596 34.10 -22.32 -6.79
N GLY A 597 33.35 -21.62 -5.94
CA GLY A 597 32.74 -20.32 -6.26
C GLY A 597 32.04 -19.74 -5.04
N ALA A 598 31.82 -18.43 -5.04
CA ALA A 598 31.13 -17.74 -3.95
C ALA A 598 30.34 -16.56 -4.49
N TYR A 599 29.03 -16.62 -4.33
CA TYR A 599 28.12 -15.72 -5.02
C TYR A 599 27.33 -14.84 -4.07
N ALA A 600 27.35 -13.52 -4.29
CA ALA A 600 26.63 -12.58 -3.44
C ALA A 600 25.11 -12.68 -3.65
N PHE A 601 24.37 -12.71 -2.54
CA PHE A 601 22.92 -12.66 -2.53
C PHE A 601 22.40 -11.93 -1.29
N ARG A 602 21.12 -11.53 -1.33
CA ARG A 602 20.42 -10.86 -0.24
C ARG A 602 18.96 -11.26 -0.19
N LEU A 603 18.43 -11.36 1.02
CA LEU A 603 17.02 -11.66 1.27
C LEU A 603 16.27 -10.46 1.81
N THR A 604 14.98 -10.35 1.51
CA THR A 604 14.05 -9.44 2.19
C THR A 604 12.93 -10.26 2.81
N ARG A 605 12.69 -10.12 4.12
CA ARG A 605 11.68 -10.86 4.90
C ARG A 605 10.52 -9.97 5.34
N SER A 606 9.38 -10.57 5.67
CA SER A 606 8.17 -9.85 6.09
C SER A 606 8.35 -9.03 7.37
N GLY A 607 7.90 -7.77 7.33
CA GLY A 607 8.08 -6.79 8.40
C GLY A 607 6.86 -6.58 9.31
N ASP A 608 5.73 -7.28 9.13
CA ASP A 608 4.48 -6.96 9.83
C ASP A 608 4.40 -7.53 11.25
N LEU A 609 4.33 -6.70 12.28
CA LEU A 609 4.21 -7.14 13.68
C LEU A 609 2.76 -7.57 13.96
N GLN A 610 2.51 -8.87 14.09
CA GLN A 610 1.24 -9.39 14.59
C GLN A 610 1.34 -9.58 16.10
N LEU A 611 0.91 -8.57 16.85
CA LEU A 611 0.86 -8.61 18.31
C LEU A 611 -0.59 -8.84 18.73
N ASP A 612 -0.83 -9.75 19.68
CA ASP A 612 -2.10 -9.77 20.41
C ASP A 612 -2.03 -8.73 21.54
N GLU A 613 -2.43 -7.52 21.18
CA GLU A 613 -2.38 -6.34 22.04
C GLU A 613 -3.40 -6.40 23.19
N THR A 614 -4.35 -7.36 23.15
CA THR A 614 -5.48 -7.42 24.08
C THR A 614 -5.29 -8.42 25.22
N THR A 615 -4.46 -9.44 25.03
CA THR A 615 -4.20 -10.49 26.04
C THR A 615 -2.87 -10.30 26.79
N THR A 616 -2.01 -9.38 26.32
CA THR A 616 -0.68 -9.18 26.92
C THR A 616 -0.73 -8.19 28.09
N ALA A 617 -0.33 -8.63 29.30
CA ALA A 617 -0.25 -7.77 30.49
C ALA A 617 0.85 -6.68 30.41
N ASN A 618 1.92 -6.91 29.63
CA ASN A 618 2.99 -5.95 29.40
C ASN A 618 3.28 -5.79 27.89
N PHE A 619 2.77 -4.69 27.32
CA PHE A 619 2.89 -4.40 25.90
C PHE A 619 4.35 -4.25 25.40
N LEU A 620 5.25 -3.70 26.24
CA LEU A 620 6.68 -3.59 25.92
C LEU A 620 7.31 -4.97 25.71
N GLN A 621 7.01 -5.92 26.59
CA GLN A 621 7.57 -7.28 26.53
C GLN A 621 7.09 -8.03 25.28
N ALA A 622 5.83 -7.90 24.88
CA ALA A 622 5.34 -8.53 23.66
C ALA A 622 6.03 -7.99 22.40
N ILE A 623 6.33 -6.69 22.33
CA ILE A 623 7.13 -6.14 21.22
C ILE A 623 8.54 -6.76 21.21
N GLU A 624 9.18 -6.89 22.37
CA GLU A 624 10.53 -7.50 22.49
C GLU A 624 10.55 -8.95 22.00
N GLU A 625 9.58 -9.76 22.42
CA GLU A 625 9.44 -11.16 21.98
C GLU A 625 9.22 -11.27 20.47
N GLU A 626 8.41 -10.37 19.89
CA GLU A 626 8.12 -10.36 18.46
C GLU A 626 9.30 -9.84 17.62
N LEU A 627 10.13 -8.93 18.17
CA LEU A 627 11.36 -8.49 17.53
C LEU A 627 12.37 -9.63 17.35
N VAL A 628 12.44 -10.57 18.30
CA VAL A 628 13.27 -11.77 18.19
C VAL A 628 12.73 -12.70 17.10
N ARG A 629 11.41 -12.91 17.06
CA ARG A 629 10.73 -13.75 16.04
C ARG A 629 10.81 -13.19 14.62
N ARG A 630 11.09 -11.89 14.47
CA ARG A 630 11.17 -11.23 13.16
C ARG A 630 12.24 -11.81 12.23
N GLN A 631 13.31 -12.37 12.79
CA GLN A 631 14.40 -12.94 11.99
C GLN A 631 13.99 -14.23 11.25
N SER A 632 12.95 -14.93 11.72
CA SER A 632 12.44 -16.20 11.15
C SER A 632 11.15 -16.06 10.35
N ARG A 633 10.88 -14.87 9.79
CA ARG A 633 9.67 -14.61 9.00
C ARG A 633 9.84 -14.92 7.52
N LEU A 634 8.71 -15.07 6.84
CA LEU A 634 8.61 -15.36 5.41
C LEU A 634 9.50 -14.44 4.56
N VAL A 635 10.33 -15.05 3.71
CA VAL A 635 11.12 -14.47 2.64
C VAL A 635 10.17 -14.02 1.53
N LEU A 636 10.27 -12.74 1.19
CA LEU A 636 9.43 -12.09 0.21
C LEU A 636 10.14 -11.83 -1.11
N ARG A 637 11.47 -11.65 -1.07
CA ARG A 637 12.32 -11.35 -2.23
C ARG A 637 13.73 -11.92 -2.05
N ILE A 638 14.30 -12.40 -3.14
CA ILE A 638 15.71 -12.81 -3.24
C ILE A 638 16.40 -12.00 -4.33
N GLU A 639 17.55 -11.42 -4.00
CA GLU A 639 18.41 -10.72 -4.93
C GLU A 639 19.72 -11.49 -5.08
N PHE A 640 20.12 -11.78 -6.31
CA PHE A 640 21.40 -12.42 -6.64
C PHE A 640 22.28 -11.48 -7.45
N GLU A 641 23.60 -11.61 -7.34
CA GLU A 641 24.49 -11.03 -8.35
C GLU A 641 24.37 -11.78 -9.69
N SER A 642 24.66 -11.08 -10.79
CA SER A 642 24.50 -11.60 -12.16
C SER A 642 25.33 -12.83 -12.50
N SER A 643 26.47 -13.03 -11.83
CA SER A 643 27.35 -14.19 -12.03
C SER A 643 26.79 -15.48 -11.41
N THR A 644 25.74 -15.42 -10.60
CA THR A 644 25.17 -16.58 -9.90
C THR A 644 24.55 -17.57 -10.90
N PRO A 645 25.04 -18.83 -10.99
CA PRO A 645 24.46 -19.83 -11.88
C PRO A 645 22.97 -20.10 -11.59
N PRO A 646 22.11 -20.25 -12.62
CA PRO A 646 20.68 -20.50 -12.42
C PRO A 646 20.38 -21.71 -11.51
N ALA A 647 21.17 -22.77 -11.61
CA ALA A 647 21.03 -23.95 -10.75
C ALA A 647 21.23 -23.65 -9.25
N LEU A 648 22.07 -22.67 -8.90
CA LEU A 648 22.26 -22.22 -7.52
C LEU A 648 21.13 -21.29 -7.06
N GLN A 649 20.58 -20.47 -7.96
CA GLN A 649 19.40 -19.65 -7.67
C GLN A 649 18.20 -20.55 -7.34
N ASP A 650 17.97 -21.57 -8.18
CA ASP A 650 16.92 -22.57 -7.96
C ASP A 650 17.16 -23.38 -6.68
N LEU A 651 18.43 -23.72 -6.39
CA LEU A 651 18.79 -24.41 -5.15
C LEU A 651 18.41 -23.58 -3.93
N LEU A 652 18.88 -22.35 -3.83
CA LEU A 652 18.61 -21.51 -2.67
C LEU A 652 17.11 -21.20 -2.53
N GLN A 653 16.42 -20.92 -3.64
CA GLN A 653 14.98 -20.70 -3.62
C GLN A 653 14.23 -21.92 -3.08
N ARG A 654 14.57 -23.12 -3.55
CA ARG A 654 13.95 -24.36 -3.04
C ARG A 654 14.23 -24.51 -1.55
N GLU A 655 15.48 -24.43 -1.14
CA GLU A 655 15.89 -24.57 0.27
C GLU A 655 15.14 -23.60 1.20
N LEU A 656 14.97 -22.33 0.80
CA LEU A 656 14.21 -21.33 1.58
C LEU A 656 12.71 -21.63 1.66
N ARG A 657 12.09 -22.19 0.61
CA ARG A 657 10.69 -22.64 0.69
C ARG A 657 10.50 -23.80 1.67
N PHE A 658 11.51 -24.67 1.80
CA PHE A 658 11.48 -25.75 2.78
C PHE A 658 11.66 -25.23 4.21
N GLU A 659 12.53 -24.24 4.45
CA GLU A 659 12.67 -23.54 5.74
C GLU A 659 11.30 -23.07 6.26
N GLU A 660 10.52 -22.47 5.37
CA GLU A 660 9.21 -21.87 5.68
C GLU A 660 8.07 -22.87 5.78
N SER A 661 8.28 -24.16 5.51
CA SER A 661 7.23 -25.11 5.09
C SER A 661 6.63 -24.73 3.74
N GLU A 662 6.63 -25.65 2.76
CA GLU A 662 6.08 -25.41 1.41
C GLU A 662 4.63 -24.91 1.43
N ARG A 663 3.87 -25.19 2.50
CA ARG A 663 2.47 -24.77 2.66
C ARG A 663 2.31 -23.32 3.15
N GLU A 664 3.33 -22.73 3.76
CA GLU A 664 3.28 -21.37 4.31
C GLU A 664 4.12 -20.38 3.50
N SER A 665 5.05 -20.87 2.69
CA SER A 665 5.90 -20.03 1.84
C SER A 665 5.09 -19.28 0.78
N THR A 666 5.32 -17.97 0.69
CA THR A 666 4.77 -17.11 -0.39
C THR A 666 5.76 -16.88 -1.52
N LEU A 667 6.95 -17.48 -1.41
CA LEU A 667 8.06 -17.27 -2.33
C LEU A 667 7.83 -18.01 -3.64
N ASN A 668 7.89 -17.30 -4.76
CA ASN A 668 7.73 -17.85 -6.10
C ASN A 668 8.77 -17.29 -7.09
N ALA A 669 8.74 -17.74 -8.34
CA ALA A 669 9.73 -17.34 -9.35
C ALA A 669 9.69 -15.84 -9.71
N ALA A 670 8.58 -15.13 -9.43
CA ALA A 670 8.48 -13.68 -9.63
C ALA A 670 9.28 -12.88 -8.58
N ASP A 671 9.66 -13.51 -7.47
CA ASP A 671 10.34 -12.89 -6.34
C ASP A 671 11.87 -12.96 -6.39
N VAL A 672 12.40 -13.57 -7.46
CA VAL A 672 13.83 -13.68 -7.72
C VAL A 672 14.25 -12.58 -8.69
N TYR A 673 15.27 -11.83 -8.27
CA TYR A 673 15.82 -10.69 -8.99
C TYR A 673 17.33 -10.88 -9.14
N VAL A 674 17.85 -10.48 -10.30
CA VAL A 674 19.28 -10.54 -10.62
C VAL A 674 19.79 -9.11 -10.78
N SER A 675 20.85 -8.81 -10.03
CA SER A 675 21.50 -7.51 -9.97
C SER A 675 22.56 -7.42 -11.07
N GLU A 676 22.52 -6.38 -11.91
CA GLU A 676 23.51 -6.13 -12.95
C GLU A 676 24.75 -5.39 -12.40
N GLY A 677 25.36 -5.97 -11.35
CA GLY A 677 26.45 -5.41 -10.57
C GLY A 677 26.43 -5.94 -9.13
N ILE A 678 26.91 -5.13 -8.19
CA ILE A 678 26.83 -5.44 -6.76
C ILE A 678 25.36 -5.59 -6.31
N VAL A 679 25.09 -6.53 -5.42
CA VAL A 679 23.77 -6.69 -4.79
C VAL A 679 23.55 -5.53 -3.81
N ASP A 680 22.32 -5.08 -3.58
CA ASP A 680 22.01 -4.02 -2.60
C ASP A 680 22.67 -2.66 -2.90
N LEU A 681 22.06 -1.85 -3.76
CA LEU A 681 22.51 -0.46 -3.92
C LEU A 681 22.15 0.45 -2.72
N GLY A 682 21.46 -0.09 -1.70
CA GLY A 682 21.19 0.61 -0.44
C GLY A 682 22.46 1.05 0.28
N GLY A 683 23.54 0.27 0.21
CA GLY A 683 24.82 0.59 0.85
C GLY A 683 25.57 1.79 0.25
N LEU A 684 25.18 2.31 -0.92
CA LEU A 684 25.87 3.44 -1.57
C LEU A 684 25.84 4.73 -0.73
N SER A 685 24.96 4.81 0.27
CA SER A 685 24.97 5.89 1.26
C SER A 685 26.31 6.02 1.99
N ASP A 686 27.03 4.92 2.20
CA ASP A 686 28.31 4.91 2.92
C ASP A 686 29.38 5.66 2.12
N ILE A 687 29.41 5.43 0.80
CA ILE A 687 30.29 6.14 -0.12
C ILE A 687 29.94 7.63 -0.17
N ALA A 688 28.64 7.96 -0.23
CA ALA A 688 28.19 9.35 -0.24
C ALA A 688 28.55 10.06 1.08
N ALA A 689 28.48 9.37 2.22
CA ALA A 689 28.78 9.91 3.55
C ALA A 689 30.28 10.14 3.79
N ALA A 690 31.16 9.47 3.04
CA ALA A 690 32.60 9.68 3.12
C ALA A 690 33.06 11.09 2.66
N GLY A 691 32.18 11.88 2.03
CA GLY A 691 32.44 13.28 1.68
C GLY A 691 33.46 13.47 0.54
N SER A 692 33.76 12.41 -0.21
CA SER A 692 34.78 12.44 -1.28
C SER A 692 34.28 13.01 -2.62
N PHE A 693 32.99 13.32 -2.72
CA PHE A 693 32.34 13.71 -3.98
C PHE A 693 31.56 15.02 -3.85
N PRO A 694 31.40 15.80 -4.94
CA PRO A 694 30.59 17.01 -4.94
C PRO A 694 29.16 16.75 -4.45
N ASP A 695 28.67 17.64 -3.60
CA ASP A 695 27.33 17.61 -3.01
C ASP A 695 26.64 18.98 -3.13
N TYR A 696 25.36 19.05 -2.76
CA TYR A 696 24.63 20.31 -2.63
C TYR A 696 25.32 21.24 -1.62
N ALA A 697 25.38 22.52 -1.97
CA ALA A 697 25.89 23.54 -1.06
C ALA A 697 25.11 23.54 0.27
N PRO A 698 25.77 23.59 1.45
CA PRO A 698 25.09 23.65 2.73
C PRO A 698 24.05 24.77 2.78
N LEU A 699 22.88 24.48 3.35
CA LEU A 699 21.86 25.50 3.60
C LEU A 699 22.22 26.22 4.91
N ALA A 700 22.28 27.54 4.89
CA ALA A 700 22.39 28.35 6.10
C ALA A 700 20.98 28.64 6.63
N PRO A 701 20.54 28.00 7.72
CA PRO A 701 19.18 28.19 8.23
C PRO A 701 19.01 29.58 8.86
N HIS A 702 17.80 30.12 8.77
CA HIS A 702 17.38 31.33 9.47
C HIS A 702 17.17 31.06 10.96
N MET A 703 17.40 32.08 11.79
CA MET A 703 17.16 32.04 13.23
C MET A 703 15.74 32.58 13.50
N PRO A 704 14.78 31.74 13.91
CA PRO A 704 13.39 32.19 14.04
C PRO A 704 13.13 33.00 15.30
N PHE A 705 14.00 32.89 16.31
CA PHE A 705 13.94 33.68 17.53
C PHE A 705 15.17 34.59 17.64
N ALA A 706 14.96 35.82 18.12
CA ALA A 706 16.05 36.73 18.47
C ALA A 706 16.88 36.12 19.61
N ALA A 707 18.22 36.22 19.50
CA ALA A 707 19.14 35.58 20.45
C ALA A 707 19.21 36.30 21.81
N ASP A 708 18.89 37.59 21.85
CA ASP A 708 18.97 38.47 23.02
C ASP A 708 17.69 38.48 23.87
N ARG A 709 16.65 37.75 23.46
CA ARG A 709 15.35 37.67 24.15
C ARG A 709 14.95 36.23 24.44
N PRO A 710 14.31 35.94 25.59
CA PRO A 710 13.74 34.62 25.87
C PRO A 710 12.70 34.20 24.83
N VAL A 711 12.62 32.91 24.52
CA VAL A 711 11.66 32.35 23.56
C VAL A 711 10.22 32.55 24.02
N ALA A 712 9.94 32.33 25.31
CA ALA A 712 8.59 32.48 25.88
C ALA A 712 8.01 33.90 25.67
N GLU A 713 8.83 34.94 25.89
CA GLU A 713 8.41 36.34 25.69
C GLU A 713 8.16 36.68 24.22
N GLN A 714 8.85 36.01 23.29
CA GLN A 714 8.63 36.19 21.86
C GLN A 714 7.32 35.54 21.41
N ILE A 715 7.01 34.34 21.92
CA ILE A 715 5.75 33.63 21.66
C ILE A 715 4.55 34.37 22.31
N ASP A 716 4.74 35.00 23.48
CA ASP A 716 3.70 35.81 24.11
C ASP A 716 3.33 37.05 23.27
N ALA A 717 4.26 37.55 22.45
CA ALA A 717 4.03 38.74 21.62
C ALA A 717 3.25 38.43 20.34
N HIS A 718 3.54 37.31 19.66
CA HIS A 718 2.84 36.83 18.47
C HIS A 718 3.18 35.35 18.19
N ASP A 719 2.38 34.68 17.38
CA ASP A 719 2.68 33.31 16.96
C ASP A 719 3.92 33.29 16.05
N VAL A 720 4.74 32.24 16.19
CA VAL A 720 5.93 32.04 15.35
C VAL A 720 5.79 30.77 14.53
N LEU A 721 5.74 30.91 13.20
CA LEU A 721 5.75 29.80 12.25
C LEU A 721 7.17 29.53 11.77
N VAL A 722 7.64 28.30 11.97
CA VAL A 722 8.92 27.82 11.44
C VAL A 722 8.71 26.87 10.25
N TYR A 723 9.65 26.91 9.31
CA TYR A 723 9.74 26.02 8.14
C TYR A 723 11.15 25.42 8.09
N HIS A 724 11.33 24.20 8.60
CA HIS A 724 12.60 23.47 8.52
C HIS A 724 12.76 22.87 7.11
N PRO A 725 13.98 22.75 6.56
CA PRO A 725 15.28 23.16 7.12
C PRO A 725 15.63 24.64 6.89
N GLN A 726 14.73 25.45 6.34
CA GLN A 726 14.97 26.88 6.08
C GLN A 726 15.17 27.66 7.38
N ASP A 727 14.50 27.26 8.46
CA ASP A 727 14.74 27.74 9.82
C ASP A 727 15.57 26.72 10.63
N SER A 728 16.30 27.20 11.63
CA SER A 728 17.18 26.36 12.46
C SER A 728 16.38 25.55 13.46
N PHE A 729 16.52 24.22 13.46
CA PHE A 729 15.89 23.35 14.46
C PHE A 729 16.49 23.53 15.87
N PRO A 730 17.84 23.58 16.04
CA PRO A 730 18.45 23.91 17.33
C PRO A 730 17.97 25.24 17.91
N ASP A 731 17.92 26.28 17.07
CA ASP A 731 17.55 27.63 17.52
C ASP A 731 16.04 27.89 17.51
N SER A 732 15.22 26.84 17.30
CA SER A 732 13.77 26.88 17.45
C SER A 732 13.29 25.92 18.53
N PHE A 733 13.04 24.66 18.15
CA PHE A 733 12.39 23.70 19.02
C PHE A 733 13.31 23.22 20.15
N GLU A 734 14.60 22.97 19.89
CA GLU A 734 15.52 22.56 20.95
C GLU A 734 15.72 23.70 21.95
N ARG A 735 15.93 24.93 21.47
CA ARG A 735 16.00 26.13 22.30
C ARG A 735 14.75 26.33 23.15
N PHE A 736 13.55 26.16 22.57
CA PHE A 736 12.28 26.27 23.29
C PHE A 736 12.21 25.29 24.47
N ILE A 737 12.58 24.02 24.28
CA ILE A 737 12.57 23.01 25.35
C ILE A 737 13.70 23.27 26.36
N ALA A 738 14.89 23.65 25.89
CA ALA A 738 16.03 23.94 26.76
C ALA A 738 15.74 25.12 27.71
N GLU A 739 15.23 26.23 27.20
CA GLU A 739 14.85 27.39 28.03
C GLU A 739 13.71 27.03 29.00
N ALA A 740 12.70 26.27 28.57
CA ALA A 740 11.63 25.82 29.45
C ALA A 740 12.12 24.86 30.56
N ALA A 741 13.12 24.03 30.27
CA ALA A 741 13.74 23.13 31.22
C ALA A 741 14.52 23.87 32.31
N GLU A 742 15.04 25.06 32.03
CA GLU A 742 15.83 25.89 32.96
C GLU A 742 15.00 26.95 33.69
N ASP A 743 13.88 27.39 33.11
CA ASP A 743 13.02 28.45 33.68
C ASP A 743 12.37 28.05 35.02
N PRO A 744 12.60 28.78 36.13
CA PRO A 744 12.05 28.44 37.44
C PRO A 744 10.52 28.60 37.54
N GLU A 745 9.90 29.35 36.63
CA GLU A 745 8.45 29.56 36.59
C GLU A 745 7.70 28.44 35.86
N VAL A 746 8.41 27.59 35.12
CA VAL A 746 7.83 26.42 34.46
C VAL A 746 7.51 25.35 35.49
N ARG A 747 6.28 24.81 35.43
CA ARG A 747 5.80 23.75 36.32
C ARG A 747 5.61 22.42 35.63
N ALA A 748 5.26 22.42 34.34
CA ALA A 748 5.07 21.19 33.60
C ALA A 748 5.50 21.31 32.14
N ILE A 749 6.01 20.20 31.59
CA ILE A 749 6.32 20.04 30.16
C ILE A 749 5.67 18.74 29.67
N LYS A 750 4.80 18.84 28.67
CA LYS A 750 4.15 17.70 28.03
C LYS A 750 4.56 17.61 26.57
N LEU A 751 4.91 16.42 26.09
CA LEU A 751 5.50 16.24 24.77
C LEU A 751 5.13 14.90 24.15
N THR A 752 4.87 14.88 22.84
CA THR A 752 4.80 13.64 22.06
C THR A 752 6.15 13.35 21.42
N LEU A 753 6.76 12.19 21.66
CA LEU A 753 8.02 11.80 21.03
C LEU A 753 7.84 10.57 20.12
N TYR A 754 7.97 10.86 18.82
CA TYR A 754 7.96 9.87 17.75
C TYR A 754 9.36 9.85 17.13
N ARG A 755 10.12 8.75 17.36
CA ARG A 755 11.49 8.56 16.86
C ARG A 755 12.50 9.64 17.32
N PRO A 756 12.86 9.67 18.60
CA PRO A 756 13.79 10.69 19.15
C PRO A 756 15.21 10.66 18.56
N GLY A 757 15.57 9.65 17.75
CA GLY A 757 16.91 9.54 17.16
C GLY A 757 17.92 8.93 18.13
N GLY A 758 19.21 9.24 17.94
CA GLY A 758 20.29 8.86 18.86
C GLY A 758 20.28 9.69 20.15
N PRO A 759 21.44 9.98 20.77
CA PRO A 759 21.53 10.93 21.88
C PRO A 759 20.83 12.24 21.51
N SER A 760 19.90 12.70 22.36
CA SER A 760 18.98 13.78 22.03
C SER A 760 19.11 14.89 23.08
N PRO A 761 19.52 16.11 22.69
CA PRO A 761 19.55 17.26 23.58
C PRO A 761 18.20 17.53 24.27
N ILE A 762 17.10 17.19 23.59
CA ILE A 762 15.73 17.27 24.12
C ILE A 762 15.58 16.31 25.31
N GLY A 763 16.02 15.06 25.17
CA GLY A 763 15.97 14.07 26.26
C GLY A 763 16.75 14.54 27.48
N ASP A 764 17.98 15.03 27.27
CA ASP A 764 18.82 15.53 28.36
C ASP A 764 18.20 16.75 29.07
N ALA A 765 17.59 17.66 28.31
CA ALA A 765 16.88 18.82 28.87
C ALA A 765 15.67 18.40 29.71
N LEU A 766 14.87 17.45 29.23
CA LEU A 766 13.73 16.91 29.97
C LEU A 766 14.17 16.19 31.26
N GLY A 767 15.28 15.43 31.21
CA GLY A 767 15.85 14.79 32.40
C GLY A 767 16.27 15.81 33.46
N ARG A 768 16.97 16.89 33.06
CA ARG A 768 17.30 17.99 33.98
C ARG A 768 16.06 18.66 34.58
N ALA A 769 15.03 18.88 33.76
CA ALA A 769 13.77 19.46 34.22
C ALA A 769 13.06 18.57 35.25
N ALA A 770 13.04 17.25 35.04
CA ALA A 770 12.47 16.28 35.98
C ALA A 770 13.24 16.26 37.31
N ILE A 771 14.59 16.26 37.26
CA ILE A 771 15.45 16.36 38.46
C ILE A 771 15.18 17.66 39.23
N ALA A 772 14.89 18.76 38.53
CA ALA A 772 14.51 20.04 39.13
C ALA A 772 13.06 20.07 39.70
N GLY A 773 12.33 18.96 39.66
CA GLY A 773 11.00 18.82 40.26
C GLY A 773 9.84 19.30 39.38
N LYS A 774 10.06 19.52 38.07
CA LYS A 774 9.00 19.86 37.12
C LYS A 774 8.21 18.59 36.74
N ASP A 775 6.91 18.73 36.49
CA ASP A 775 6.07 17.62 36.01
C ASP A 775 6.31 17.39 34.50
N ILE A 776 7.02 16.32 34.16
CA ILE A 776 7.36 15.99 32.78
C ILE A 776 6.56 14.76 32.34
N SER A 777 5.73 14.91 31.30
CA SER A 777 4.97 13.82 30.68
C SER A 777 5.35 13.64 29.21
N VAL A 778 5.72 12.43 28.81
CA VAL A 778 6.09 12.13 27.43
C VAL A 778 5.25 10.97 26.87
N VAL A 779 4.58 11.20 25.75
CA VAL A 779 3.87 10.15 25.00
C VAL A 779 4.79 9.57 23.93
N VAL A 780 5.10 8.28 24.01
CA VAL A 780 6.07 7.58 23.15
C VAL A 780 5.38 6.54 22.28
N GLU A 781 5.62 6.61 20.97
CA GLU A 781 5.12 5.60 20.03
C GLU A 781 6.10 4.44 19.87
N LEU A 782 5.78 3.30 20.50
CA LEU A 782 6.63 2.10 20.46
C LEU A 782 6.47 1.29 19.15
N LYS A 783 5.33 1.36 18.46
CA LYS A 783 5.05 0.61 17.22
C LYS A 783 5.57 1.35 15.98
N ALA A 784 6.54 2.24 16.13
CA ALA A 784 7.18 2.90 15.01
C ALA A 784 7.99 1.86 14.22
N ARG A 785 7.56 1.61 12.98
CA ARG A 785 8.13 0.54 12.14
C ARG A 785 9.65 0.72 12.01
N PHE A 786 10.37 -0.36 12.31
CA PHE A 786 11.83 -0.47 12.19
C PHE A 786 12.65 0.33 13.22
N ASP A 787 12.00 1.01 14.16
CA ASP A 787 12.65 1.77 15.24
C ASP A 787 12.28 1.24 16.62
N GLU A 788 11.59 0.09 16.70
CA GLU A 788 10.96 -0.41 17.92
C GLU A 788 11.98 -0.60 19.04
N ALA A 789 13.10 -1.30 18.77
CA ALA A 789 14.16 -1.55 19.76
C ALA A 789 14.75 -0.24 20.33
N ARG A 790 14.97 0.76 19.48
CA ARG A 790 15.53 2.06 19.90
C ARG A 790 14.51 2.83 20.75
N ASN A 791 13.23 2.84 20.34
CA ASN A 791 12.18 3.52 21.08
C ASN A 791 11.95 2.89 22.46
N ILE A 792 12.09 1.56 22.59
CA ILE A 792 12.03 0.85 23.88
C ILE A 792 13.17 1.26 24.80
N SER A 793 14.42 1.22 24.30
CA SER A 793 15.60 1.63 25.08
C SER A 793 15.48 3.07 25.57
N TRP A 794 14.99 3.95 24.71
CA TRP A 794 14.83 5.36 25.02
C TRP A 794 13.69 5.63 26.02
N ALA A 795 12.54 4.95 25.88
CA ALA A 795 11.46 5.00 26.86
C ALA A 795 11.93 4.63 28.27
N ARG A 796 12.69 3.52 28.40
CA ARG A 796 13.30 3.10 29.68
C ARG A 796 14.32 4.11 30.21
N SER A 797 14.99 4.86 29.34
CA SER A 797 15.92 5.90 29.77
C SER A 797 15.18 7.05 30.43
N LEU A 798 14.14 7.56 29.80
CA LEU A 798 13.35 8.65 30.37
C LEU A 798 12.68 8.28 31.69
N GLU A 799 12.13 7.07 31.80
CA GLU A 799 11.53 6.59 33.06
C GLU A 799 12.52 6.59 34.22
N ARG A 800 13.79 6.22 33.96
CA ARG A 800 14.86 6.26 34.97
C ARG A 800 15.19 7.67 35.44
N ASP A 801 14.98 8.67 34.58
CA ASP A 801 15.21 10.08 34.88
C ASP A 801 14.01 10.73 35.60
N GLY A 802 12.98 9.95 35.98
CA GLY A 802 11.81 10.42 36.71
C GLY A 802 10.70 11.02 35.84
N ILE A 803 10.79 10.86 34.51
CA ILE A 803 9.80 11.35 33.56
C ILE A 803 8.62 10.38 33.48
N HIS A 804 7.40 10.91 33.46
CA HIS A 804 6.19 10.10 33.26
C HIS A 804 6.05 9.72 31.78
N VAL A 805 6.41 8.48 31.43
CA VAL A 805 6.34 7.95 30.07
C VAL A 805 5.02 7.22 29.85
N VAL A 806 4.30 7.60 28.79
CA VAL A 806 3.05 6.95 28.35
C VAL A 806 3.30 6.29 27.01
N THR A 807 3.15 4.97 26.96
CA THR A 807 3.46 4.14 25.79
C THR A 807 2.29 4.04 24.81
N GLY A 808 1.73 5.20 24.40
CA GLY A 808 0.65 5.28 23.43
C GLY A 808 -0.64 4.55 23.84
N LEU A 809 -1.69 4.66 23.01
CA LEU A 809 -2.94 3.93 23.22
C LEU A 809 -2.84 2.55 22.59
N VAL A 810 -3.27 1.50 23.29
CA VAL A 810 -3.10 0.11 22.85
C VAL A 810 -3.54 -0.10 21.40
N SER A 811 -4.62 0.52 20.92
CA SER A 811 -5.13 0.31 19.55
C SER A 811 -4.78 1.40 18.52
N LEU A 812 -4.13 2.51 18.92
CA LEU A 812 -3.89 3.67 18.06
C LEU A 812 -2.43 4.09 18.08
N LYS A 813 -1.90 4.46 16.91
CA LYS A 813 -0.56 5.05 16.86
C LYS A 813 -0.61 6.56 17.08
N THR A 814 0.20 7.07 17.99
CA THR A 814 0.33 8.52 18.22
C THR A 814 1.33 9.10 17.21
N HIS A 815 0.84 9.91 16.29
CA HIS A 815 1.64 10.52 15.22
C HIS A 815 1.53 12.06 15.19
N ALA A 816 0.69 12.65 16.04
CA ALA A 816 0.71 14.08 16.34
C ALA A 816 2.07 14.49 16.93
N LYS A 817 2.55 15.68 16.56
CA LYS A 817 3.75 16.29 17.15
C LYS A 817 3.38 17.57 17.84
N MET A 818 3.28 17.46 19.16
CA MET A 818 2.85 18.53 20.03
C MET A 818 3.79 18.65 21.22
N ALA A 819 4.01 19.87 21.67
CA ALA A 819 4.63 20.18 22.95
C ALA A 819 3.76 21.21 23.67
N LEU A 820 3.74 21.15 25.00
CA LEU A 820 3.07 22.10 25.86
C LEU A 820 3.95 22.41 27.06
N VAL A 821 4.26 23.68 27.27
CA VAL A 821 4.95 24.21 28.45
C VAL A 821 3.93 24.98 29.27
N VAL A 822 3.84 24.65 30.56
CA VAL A 822 2.94 25.30 31.53
C VAL A 822 3.77 26.09 32.52
N ARG A 823 3.56 27.40 32.57
CA ARG A 823 4.34 28.36 33.35
C ARG A 823 3.43 29.18 34.27
N HIS A 824 3.91 29.55 35.46
CA HIS A 824 3.26 30.59 36.25
C HIS A 824 3.48 31.96 35.63
N ALA A 825 2.41 32.72 35.53
CA ALA A 825 2.49 34.12 35.16
C ALA A 825 2.87 34.97 36.38
N ALA A 826 3.55 36.09 36.15
CA ALA A 826 3.93 37.03 37.21
C ALA A 826 2.73 37.58 38.00
N ASN A 827 1.53 37.54 37.43
CA ASN A 827 0.27 37.95 38.07
C ASN A 827 -0.44 36.82 38.84
N GLY A 828 0.17 35.64 39.00
CA GLY A 828 -0.40 34.46 39.67
C GLY A 828 -1.29 33.57 38.77
N GLY A 829 -1.46 33.92 37.49
CA GLY A 829 -2.16 33.09 36.50
C GLY A 829 -1.32 31.93 35.94
N VAL A 830 -1.91 31.17 35.01
CA VAL A 830 -1.22 30.10 34.28
C VAL A 830 -1.06 30.53 32.83
N HIS A 831 0.18 30.62 32.34
CA HIS A 831 0.50 30.79 30.92
C HIS A 831 0.86 29.43 30.31
N ARG A 832 0.48 29.25 29.04
CA ARG A 832 0.73 28.02 28.30
C ARG A 832 1.34 28.39 26.96
N HIS A 833 2.45 27.74 26.63
CA HIS A 833 3.07 27.83 25.31
C HIS A 833 2.97 26.46 24.65
N ALA A 834 2.41 26.41 23.45
CA ALA A 834 2.27 25.19 22.68
C ALA A 834 3.15 25.24 21.43
N HIS A 835 3.66 24.08 21.04
CA HIS A 835 4.19 23.82 19.71
C HIS A 835 3.35 22.74 19.02
N ILE A 836 2.97 22.95 17.77
CA ILE A 836 2.32 21.93 16.93
C ILE A 836 3.07 21.85 15.60
N GLY A 837 3.55 20.66 15.22
CA GLY A 837 4.34 20.47 14.02
C GLY A 837 3.86 19.36 13.08
N SER A 838 4.33 19.40 11.84
CA SER A 838 4.17 18.30 10.87
C SER A 838 5.26 17.23 11.01
N GLY A 839 6.44 17.62 11.52
CA GLY A 839 7.66 16.82 11.60
C GLY A 839 7.95 16.25 12.98
N ASN A 840 8.79 15.21 13.04
CA ASN A 840 9.28 14.65 14.31
C ASN A 840 10.28 15.59 14.99
N TYR A 841 10.41 15.47 16.32
CA TYR A 841 11.42 16.21 17.08
C TYR A 841 12.81 15.55 17.00
N ASN A 842 13.44 15.68 15.84
CA ASN A 842 14.74 15.09 15.55
C ASN A 842 15.55 16.00 14.60
N ALA A 843 16.67 16.52 15.12
CA ALA A 843 17.53 17.47 14.40
C ALA A 843 18.12 16.90 13.11
N ASN A 844 18.43 15.59 13.06
CA ASN A 844 18.97 14.96 11.86
C ASN A 844 17.94 14.93 10.73
N THR A 845 16.69 14.58 11.05
CA THR A 845 15.60 14.63 10.06
C THR A 845 15.25 16.07 9.69
N ALA A 846 15.25 17.01 10.63
CA ALA A 846 14.93 18.42 10.37
C ALA A 846 15.89 19.10 9.38
N ARG A 847 17.09 18.54 9.14
CA ARG A 847 18.05 19.03 8.13
C ARG A 847 17.71 18.59 6.70
N VAL A 848 16.91 17.54 6.54
CA VAL A 848 16.63 16.91 5.24
C VAL A 848 15.14 16.78 4.92
N TYR A 849 14.26 16.98 5.89
CA TYR A 849 12.80 16.96 5.77
C TYR A 849 12.29 18.39 5.77
N THR A 850 11.37 18.72 4.86
CA THR A 850 10.67 20.00 4.93
C THR A 850 9.53 19.90 5.93
N ASP A 851 9.47 20.74 6.96
CA ASP A 851 8.48 20.62 8.02
C ASP A 851 8.04 21.97 8.59
N PHE A 852 6.76 22.08 8.95
CA PHE A 852 6.19 23.26 9.60
C PHE A 852 6.03 23.05 11.10
N GLY A 853 6.27 24.10 11.87
CA GLY A 853 5.99 24.17 13.30
C GLY A 853 5.37 25.50 13.68
N LEU A 854 4.30 25.47 14.47
CA LEU A 854 3.66 26.67 15.01
C LEU A 854 3.92 26.74 16.51
N PHE A 855 4.60 27.79 16.97
CA PHE A 855 4.70 28.17 18.37
C PHE A 855 3.63 29.21 18.69
N THR A 856 2.84 29.00 19.74
CA THR A 856 1.72 29.88 20.10
C THR A 856 1.45 29.93 21.61
N ALA A 857 1.07 31.11 22.10
CA ALA A 857 0.51 31.32 23.42
C ALA A 857 -1.03 31.51 23.40
N ASP A 858 -1.66 31.37 22.23
CA ASP A 858 -3.10 31.61 22.06
C ASP A 858 -3.93 30.66 22.95
N PRO A 859 -4.75 31.18 23.89
CA PRO A 859 -5.59 30.37 24.76
C PRO A 859 -6.53 29.40 24.02
N ARG A 860 -6.94 29.75 22.79
CA ARG A 860 -7.80 28.93 21.92
C ARG A 860 -7.11 27.62 21.53
N ILE A 861 -5.82 27.67 21.20
CA ILE A 861 -5.04 26.51 20.75
C ILE A 861 -4.44 25.79 21.96
N THR A 862 -3.82 26.54 22.88
CA THR A 862 -3.14 25.95 24.05
C THR A 862 -4.10 25.23 24.99
N GLY A 863 -5.36 25.69 25.09
CA GLY A 863 -6.42 25.00 25.82
C GLY A 863 -6.75 23.63 25.24
N ASP A 864 -6.94 23.55 23.91
CA ASP A 864 -7.24 22.30 23.21
C ASP A 864 -6.07 21.31 23.26
N VAL A 865 -4.83 21.79 23.07
CA VAL A 865 -3.61 20.95 23.18
C VAL A 865 -3.49 20.35 24.57
N HIS A 866 -3.73 21.14 25.62
CA HIS A 866 -3.71 20.65 27.00
C HIS A 866 -4.80 19.60 27.24
N ALA A 867 -6.02 19.85 26.77
CA ALA A 867 -7.12 18.91 26.92
C ALA A 867 -6.82 17.57 26.21
N LEU A 868 -6.22 17.62 25.02
CA LEU A 868 -5.80 16.43 24.29
C LEU A 868 -4.66 15.67 25.02
N PHE A 869 -3.67 16.37 25.57
CA PHE A 869 -2.65 15.71 26.40
C PHE A 869 -3.25 14.99 27.61
N ASN A 870 -4.23 15.60 28.28
CA ASN A 870 -4.88 14.98 29.44
C ASN A 870 -5.61 13.69 29.06
N GLU A 871 -6.23 13.63 27.88
CA GLU A 871 -6.81 12.37 27.37
C GLU A 871 -5.72 11.33 27.07
N LEU A 872 -4.63 11.74 26.42
CA LEU A 872 -3.55 10.83 26.04
C LEU A 872 -2.81 10.25 27.25
N THR A 873 -2.68 11.01 28.34
CA THR A 873 -2.02 10.55 29.56
C THR A 873 -2.98 9.95 30.59
N GLY A 874 -4.25 10.33 30.55
CA GLY A 874 -5.25 9.97 31.56
C GLY A 874 -6.22 8.85 31.17
N SER A 875 -6.19 8.39 29.91
CA SER A 875 -7.12 7.37 29.39
C SER A 875 -6.39 6.30 28.56
N SER A 876 -6.93 5.08 28.58
CA SER A 876 -6.52 3.98 27.69
C SER A 876 -7.37 3.89 26.41
N HIS A 877 -8.34 4.79 26.24
CA HIS A 877 -9.25 4.82 25.09
C HIS A 877 -8.87 5.95 24.12
N ALA A 878 -9.38 5.85 22.88
CA ALA A 878 -9.27 6.93 21.90
C ALA A 878 -9.79 8.26 22.48
N PRO A 879 -9.15 9.41 22.16
CA PRO A 879 -9.56 10.71 22.70
C PRO A 879 -11.04 11.00 22.40
N GLN A 880 -11.82 11.32 23.44
CA GLN A 880 -13.24 11.69 23.30
C GLN A 880 -13.51 13.17 23.58
N VAL A 881 -12.47 13.90 23.97
CA VAL A 881 -12.57 15.33 24.27
C VAL A 881 -13.06 16.12 23.06
N HIS A 882 -14.01 17.02 23.30
CA HIS A 882 -14.46 17.96 22.29
C HIS A 882 -13.47 19.12 22.19
N LEU A 883 -12.67 19.13 21.12
CA LEU A 883 -11.73 20.19 20.79
C LEU A 883 -12.44 21.27 19.96
N ARG A 884 -12.29 22.54 20.32
CA ARG A 884 -13.05 23.63 19.69
C ARG A 884 -12.40 24.13 18.40
N HIS A 885 -11.08 24.23 18.41
CA HIS A 885 -10.27 24.81 17.35
C HIS A 885 -9.38 23.77 16.70
N LEU A 886 -8.70 22.96 17.50
CA LEU A 886 -7.86 21.86 17.05
C LEU A 886 -8.74 20.77 16.41
N LEU A 887 -8.29 20.18 15.30
CA LEU A 887 -8.91 18.98 14.73
C LEU A 887 -8.05 17.78 15.09
N ALA A 888 -8.67 16.73 15.64
CA ALA A 888 -7.94 15.52 16.04
C ALA A 888 -8.54 14.26 15.44
N ALA A 889 -7.67 13.40 14.88
CA ALA A 889 -8.03 12.03 14.55
C ALA A 889 -7.84 11.13 15.79
N PRO A 890 -8.62 10.05 15.93
CA PRO A 890 -9.75 9.65 15.10
C PRO A 890 -11.09 10.32 15.50
N THR A 891 -11.05 11.37 16.34
CA THR A 891 -12.23 11.96 16.99
C THR A 891 -13.14 12.73 16.02
N ASP A 892 -12.67 13.82 15.43
CA ASP A 892 -13.50 14.74 14.62
C ASP A 892 -12.82 15.23 13.33
N LEU A 893 -11.53 14.96 13.14
CA LEU A 893 -10.74 15.51 12.04
C LEU A 893 -11.33 15.15 10.66
N LEU A 894 -11.72 13.89 10.44
CA LEU A 894 -12.32 13.48 9.17
C LEU A 894 -13.64 14.22 8.90
N ASP A 895 -14.53 14.25 9.87
CA ASP A 895 -15.87 14.84 9.69
C ASP A 895 -15.78 16.35 9.46
N ARG A 896 -14.89 17.04 10.18
CA ARG A 896 -14.64 18.47 9.99
C ARG A 896 -13.94 18.76 8.67
N LEU A 897 -12.99 17.92 8.24
CA LEU A 897 -12.37 18.02 6.92
C LEU A 897 -13.42 17.91 5.80
N LEU A 898 -14.31 16.92 5.89
CA LEU A 898 -15.40 16.75 4.92
C LEU A 898 -16.35 17.95 4.94
N ALA A 899 -16.69 18.47 6.12
CA ALA A 899 -17.53 19.66 6.25
C ALA A 899 -16.90 20.90 5.60
N MET A 900 -15.58 21.09 5.71
CA MET A 900 -14.87 22.18 5.03
C MET A 900 -14.91 22.03 3.50
N ILE A 901 -14.72 20.82 2.98
CA ILE A 901 -14.84 20.54 1.53
C ILE A 901 -16.29 20.77 1.04
N ASP A 902 -17.28 20.30 1.80
CA ASP A 902 -18.70 20.47 1.47
C ASP A 902 -19.11 21.96 1.54
N ARG A 903 -18.50 22.74 2.44
CA ARG A 903 -18.68 24.20 2.51
C ARG A 903 -18.16 24.90 1.24
N GLU A 904 -16.96 24.57 0.77
CA GLU A 904 -16.44 25.08 -0.51
C GLU A 904 -17.37 24.70 -1.67
N THR A 905 -17.86 23.46 -1.66
CA THR A 905 -18.84 22.96 -2.65
C THR A 905 -20.12 23.80 -2.64
N ALA A 906 -20.63 24.15 -1.47
CA ALA A 906 -21.81 25.02 -1.33
C ALA A 906 -21.54 26.45 -1.80
N HIS A 907 -20.34 27.00 -1.54
CA HIS A 907 -19.93 28.31 -2.03
C HIS A 907 -19.86 28.35 -3.56
N ALA A 908 -19.25 27.36 -4.20
CA ALA A 908 -19.20 27.26 -5.66
C ALA A 908 -20.59 27.20 -6.30
N ARG A 909 -21.49 26.38 -5.74
CA ARG A 909 -22.90 26.30 -6.20
C ARG A 909 -23.65 27.62 -6.05
N ALA A 910 -23.28 28.42 -5.05
CA ALA A 910 -23.84 29.75 -4.83
C ALA A 910 -23.15 30.85 -5.66
N GLY A 911 -22.20 30.50 -6.56
CA GLY A 911 -21.44 31.45 -7.36
C GLY A 911 -20.43 32.29 -6.58
N LYS A 912 -20.10 31.88 -5.35
CA LYS A 912 -19.08 32.55 -4.51
C LYS A 912 -17.69 31.98 -4.81
N PRO A 913 -16.60 32.75 -4.53
CA PRO A 913 -15.24 32.22 -4.61
C PRO A 913 -15.10 30.96 -3.75
N ALA A 914 -14.60 29.88 -4.34
CA ALA A 914 -14.39 28.61 -3.67
C ALA A 914 -13.12 27.95 -4.20
N ARG A 915 -12.21 27.59 -3.30
CA ARG A 915 -10.90 27.06 -3.65
C ARG A 915 -10.38 26.14 -2.55
N ILE A 916 -9.78 25.03 -2.95
CA ILE A 916 -9.06 24.14 -2.04
C ILE A 916 -7.61 24.06 -2.51
N ARG A 917 -6.67 24.27 -1.60
CA ARG A 917 -5.24 23.97 -1.81
C ARG A 917 -4.74 23.08 -0.69
N ALA A 918 -3.93 22.08 -1.01
CA ALA A 918 -3.28 21.29 0.03
C ALA A 918 -1.90 20.78 -0.39
N LYS A 919 -0.99 20.73 0.58
CA LYS A 919 0.31 20.05 0.49
C LYS A 919 0.25 18.84 1.40
N LEU A 920 0.54 17.65 0.87
CA LEU A 920 0.41 16.36 1.55
C LEU A 920 1.58 15.44 1.16
N ASN A 921 1.91 14.49 2.04
CA ASN A 921 2.79 13.39 1.62
C ASN A 921 2.05 12.35 0.80
N ALA A 922 0.76 12.14 1.10
CA ALA A 922 -0.06 11.16 0.42
C ALA A 922 -1.56 11.47 0.51
N LEU A 923 -2.28 11.10 -0.55
CA LEU A 923 -3.73 11.18 -0.69
C LEU A 923 -4.26 9.81 -1.12
N SER A 924 -4.91 9.07 -0.23
CA SER A 924 -5.46 7.76 -0.56
C SER A 924 -6.80 7.45 0.10
N ASP A 925 -7.42 8.41 0.77
CA ASP A 925 -8.72 8.22 1.42
C ASP A 925 -9.86 8.35 0.42
N SER A 926 -10.59 7.26 0.18
CA SER A 926 -11.69 7.25 -0.78
C SER A 926 -12.82 8.21 -0.40
N THR A 927 -13.08 8.44 0.89
CA THR A 927 -14.14 9.36 1.33
C THR A 927 -13.76 10.81 1.03
N VAL A 928 -12.52 11.20 1.34
CA VAL A 928 -12.00 12.54 1.03
C VAL A 928 -11.92 12.75 -0.49
N ILE A 929 -11.40 11.78 -1.25
CA ILE A 929 -11.29 11.88 -2.72
C ILE A 929 -12.67 12.06 -3.37
N GLN A 930 -13.69 11.33 -2.91
CA GLN A 930 -15.06 11.51 -3.40
C GLN A 930 -15.62 12.91 -3.07
N ALA A 931 -15.31 13.46 -1.88
CA ALA A 931 -15.68 14.83 -1.55
C ALA A 931 -15.00 15.84 -2.49
N LEU A 932 -13.72 15.65 -2.81
CA LEU A 932 -13.00 16.48 -3.77
C LEU A 932 -13.58 16.37 -5.19
N TYR A 933 -13.99 15.17 -5.63
CA TYR A 933 -14.69 15.00 -6.92
C TYR A 933 -16.02 15.75 -6.94
N ARG A 934 -16.82 15.68 -5.87
CA ARG A 934 -18.06 16.47 -5.75
C ARG A 934 -17.80 17.98 -5.75
N ALA A 935 -16.74 18.42 -5.08
CA ALA A 935 -16.32 19.82 -5.07
C ALA A 935 -15.92 20.30 -6.48
N SER A 936 -15.14 19.48 -7.20
CA SER A 936 -14.74 19.76 -8.59
C SER A 936 -15.95 19.87 -9.52
N ASP A 937 -16.89 18.93 -9.44
CA ASP A 937 -18.14 18.94 -10.22
C ASP A 937 -19.01 20.16 -9.92
N ALA A 938 -19.00 20.64 -8.66
CA ALA A 938 -19.70 21.85 -8.24
C ALA A 938 -19.02 23.17 -8.67
N GLY A 939 -17.82 23.11 -9.24
CA GLY A 939 -17.09 24.28 -9.72
C GLY A 939 -15.92 24.74 -8.84
N VAL A 940 -15.58 24.04 -7.76
CA VAL A 940 -14.43 24.36 -6.90
C VAL A 940 -13.12 24.05 -7.64
N ASN A 941 -12.16 24.98 -7.60
CA ASN A 941 -10.80 24.73 -8.08
C ASN A 941 -9.97 24.07 -6.95
N VAL A 942 -9.37 22.92 -7.26
CA VAL A 942 -8.62 22.11 -6.30
C VAL A 942 -7.18 21.93 -6.79
N ASP A 943 -6.21 22.50 -6.09
CA ASP A 943 -4.78 22.38 -6.40
C ASP A 943 -4.06 21.61 -5.29
N LEU A 944 -3.40 20.50 -5.62
CA LEU A 944 -2.77 19.62 -4.64
C LEU A 944 -1.28 19.42 -4.95
N VAL A 945 -0.44 19.58 -3.93
CA VAL A 945 0.96 19.14 -3.94
C VAL A 945 1.03 17.82 -3.17
N VAL A 946 1.22 16.70 -3.88
CA VAL A 946 1.27 15.35 -3.30
C VAL A 946 2.54 14.65 -3.75
N ARG A 947 3.53 14.54 -2.85
CA ARG A 947 4.83 13.98 -3.23
C ARG A 947 4.84 12.46 -3.41
N GLY A 948 4.08 11.72 -2.59
CA GLY A 948 4.09 10.26 -2.52
C GLY A 948 2.88 9.61 -3.21
N ILE A 949 2.19 8.73 -2.47
CA ILE A 949 1.03 7.97 -2.96
C ILE A 949 -0.15 8.91 -3.18
N CYS A 950 -0.73 8.89 -4.38
CA CYS A 950 -1.96 9.59 -4.74
C CYS A 950 -2.90 8.64 -5.49
N THR A 951 -4.05 8.30 -4.90
CA THR A 951 -5.06 7.45 -5.58
C THR A 951 -6.14 8.24 -6.29
N LEU A 952 -6.10 9.58 -6.23
CA LEU A 952 -6.98 10.47 -6.96
C LEU A 952 -6.59 10.50 -8.46
N ARG A 953 -7.58 10.49 -9.36
CA ARG A 953 -7.41 10.71 -10.81
C ARG A 953 -7.73 12.17 -11.15
N PRO A 954 -6.75 13.04 -11.43
CA PRO A 954 -7.00 14.43 -11.79
C PRO A 954 -7.41 14.58 -13.26
N GLY A 955 -8.07 15.69 -13.61
CA GLY A 955 -8.33 16.09 -15.00
C GLY A 955 -9.30 15.21 -15.79
N VAL A 956 -10.12 14.38 -15.14
CA VAL A 956 -11.09 13.51 -15.82
C VAL A 956 -12.38 14.28 -16.13
N PRO A 957 -12.82 14.35 -17.41
CA PRO A 957 -14.04 15.05 -17.77
C PRO A 957 -15.31 14.52 -17.08
N GLY A 958 -16.05 15.43 -16.44
CA GLY A 958 -17.24 15.17 -15.61
C GLY A 958 -16.96 14.48 -14.27
N LEU A 959 -15.72 14.52 -13.77
CA LEU A 959 -15.35 13.96 -12.45
C LEU A 959 -14.34 14.83 -11.69
N SER A 960 -13.27 15.27 -12.35
CA SER A 960 -12.14 15.95 -11.72
C SER A 960 -11.47 16.99 -12.61
N GLU A 961 -12.22 17.59 -13.54
CA GLU A 961 -11.73 18.60 -14.50
C GLU A 961 -11.02 19.79 -13.83
N ARG A 962 -11.44 20.14 -12.61
CA ARG A 962 -10.90 21.27 -11.84
C ARG A 962 -9.90 20.84 -10.75
N ILE A 963 -9.44 19.59 -10.81
CA ILE A 963 -8.44 19.07 -9.87
C ILE A 963 -7.09 18.96 -10.59
N ARG A 964 -6.10 19.69 -10.09
CA ARG A 964 -4.69 19.59 -10.50
C ARG A 964 -3.88 18.98 -9.36
N VAL A 965 -3.05 17.98 -9.68
CA VAL A 965 -2.13 17.37 -8.73
C VAL A 965 -0.71 17.49 -9.28
N VAL A 966 0.17 18.08 -8.49
CA VAL A 966 1.61 18.14 -8.77
C VAL A 966 2.38 17.43 -7.68
N SER A 967 3.62 17.05 -7.98
CA SER A 967 4.55 16.46 -7.04
C SER A 967 5.91 17.09 -7.19
N ILE A 968 6.57 17.29 -6.05
CA ILE A 968 7.89 17.91 -5.97
C ILE A 968 8.78 16.94 -5.22
N LEU A 969 9.92 16.62 -5.84
CA LEU A 969 11.02 15.86 -5.25
C LEU A 969 12.31 16.58 -5.60
N GLY A 970 13.25 16.62 -4.66
CA GLY A 970 14.54 17.27 -4.88
C GLY A 970 15.47 17.04 -3.70
N ARG A 971 16.32 18.03 -3.43
CA ARG A 971 17.29 18.01 -2.33
C ARG A 971 16.67 17.63 -0.97
N PHE A 972 15.52 18.20 -0.67
CA PHE A 972 14.81 17.97 0.58
C PHE A 972 13.64 17.02 0.35
N LEU A 973 13.34 16.22 1.38
CA LEU A 973 12.19 15.36 1.40
C LEU A 973 10.98 16.19 1.82
N GLU A 974 10.09 16.46 0.86
CA GLU A 974 8.87 17.21 1.12
C GLU A 974 8.03 16.49 2.18
N HIS A 975 7.89 17.04 3.39
CA HIS A 975 7.20 16.35 4.49
C HIS A 975 6.07 17.17 5.14
N GLY A 976 6.16 18.50 5.06
CA GLY A 976 5.21 19.43 5.63
C GLY A 976 3.83 19.28 5.02
N ARG A 977 2.79 19.47 5.85
CA ARG A 977 1.41 19.52 5.37
C ARG A 977 0.82 20.90 5.60
N ILE A 978 0.17 21.42 4.57
CA ILE A 978 -0.58 22.68 4.58
C ILE A 978 -1.96 22.37 4.01
N TYR A 979 -3.00 22.93 4.62
CA TYR A 979 -4.38 22.83 4.13
C TYR A 979 -4.97 24.23 4.08
N HIS A 980 -5.57 24.57 2.94
CA HIS A 980 -6.12 25.89 2.68
C HIS A 980 -7.52 25.78 2.04
N PHE A 981 -8.46 26.55 2.58
CA PHE A 981 -9.84 26.67 2.10
C PHE A 981 -10.17 28.14 1.84
N GLY A 982 -10.73 28.44 0.67
CA GLY A 982 -11.01 29.81 0.24
C GLY A 982 -12.17 30.48 0.98
N ASN A 983 -13.13 29.70 1.49
CA ASN A 983 -14.19 30.10 2.41
C ASN A 983 -14.87 31.43 2.03
N ALA A 984 -15.22 31.58 0.75
CA ALA A 984 -15.84 32.78 0.19
C ALA A 984 -15.09 34.11 0.44
N GLY A 985 -13.76 34.06 0.60
CA GLY A 985 -12.87 35.20 0.80
C GLY A 985 -12.33 35.35 2.24
N ASP A 986 -12.85 34.60 3.20
CA ASP A 986 -12.33 34.54 4.57
C ASP A 986 -11.40 33.33 4.73
N GLU A 987 -10.24 33.39 4.07
CA GLU A 987 -9.35 32.25 3.89
C GLU A 987 -8.90 31.60 5.21
N GLU A 988 -8.95 30.27 5.25
CA GLU A 988 -8.54 29.46 6.39
C GLU A 988 -7.28 28.65 6.05
N TYR A 989 -6.26 28.73 6.90
CA TYR A 989 -5.01 27.99 6.78
C TYR A 989 -4.80 27.07 7.97
N TYR A 990 -4.28 25.88 7.70
CA TYR A 990 -3.99 24.86 8.69
C TYR A 990 -2.63 24.20 8.42
N ILE A 991 -1.97 23.77 9.49
CA ILE A 991 -0.83 22.86 9.43
C ILE A 991 -1.08 21.66 10.35
N GLY A 992 -0.31 20.59 10.18
CA GLY A 992 -0.42 19.45 11.08
C GLY A 992 0.24 18.17 10.58
N SER A 993 -0.09 17.05 11.22
CA SER A 993 0.58 15.77 11.00
C SER A 993 -0.17 14.83 10.05
N ALA A 994 -1.44 15.12 9.74
CA ALA A 994 -2.37 14.20 9.08
C ALA A 994 -2.34 14.21 7.54
N ASP A 995 -1.75 13.19 6.91
CA ASP A 995 -2.06 12.94 5.49
C ASP A 995 -3.52 12.54 5.28
N TRP A 996 -4.06 12.75 4.08
CA TRP A 996 -5.41 12.31 3.71
C TRP A 996 -5.44 10.83 3.34
N ARG A 997 -5.15 9.97 4.32
CA ARG A 997 -5.17 8.50 4.19
C ARG A 997 -6.07 7.85 5.25
N PRO A 998 -6.64 6.67 4.98
CA PRO A 998 -7.54 6.01 5.92
C PRO A 998 -6.94 5.80 7.31
N ARG A 999 -5.66 5.40 7.39
CA ARG A 999 -4.96 5.17 8.65
C ARG A 999 -4.73 6.45 9.45
N ASN A 1000 -4.45 7.57 8.80
CA ASN A 1000 -4.18 8.85 9.45
C ASN A 1000 -5.48 9.45 9.99
N LEU A 1001 -6.58 9.35 9.23
CA LEU A 1001 -7.87 9.94 9.59
C LEU A 1001 -8.68 9.10 10.60
N ARG A 1002 -8.42 7.78 10.71
CA ARG A 1002 -9.26 6.86 11.53
C ARG A 1002 -8.52 5.94 12.49
N ARG A 1003 -7.21 5.71 12.32
CA ARG A 1003 -6.45 4.69 13.09
C ARG A 1003 -5.21 5.25 13.79
N ARG A 1004 -5.09 6.58 13.86
CA ARG A 1004 -3.97 7.29 14.48
C ARG A 1004 -4.49 8.49 15.23
N VAL A 1005 -3.72 8.87 16.25
CA VAL A 1005 -3.84 10.21 16.84
C VAL A 1005 -3.03 11.15 15.97
N GLU A 1006 -3.73 11.97 15.20
CA GLU A 1006 -3.17 13.03 14.34
C GLU A 1006 -3.82 14.36 14.70
N VAL A 1007 -3.12 15.45 14.43
CA VAL A 1007 -3.61 16.80 14.74
C VAL A 1007 -3.46 17.72 13.54
N MET A 1008 -4.46 18.57 13.35
CA MET A 1008 -4.43 19.70 12.43
C MET A 1008 -4.86 20.96 13.18
N THR A 1009 -4.01 21.98 13.17
CA THR A 1009 -4.21 23.24 13.90
C THR A 1009 -4.49 24.39 12.93
N PRO A 1010 -5.48 25.26 13.22
CA PRO A 1010 -5.65 26.50 12.48
C PRO A 1010 -4.47 27.44 12.74
N VAL A 1011 -4.13 28.23 11.74
CA VAL A 1011 -3.14 29.31 11.83
C VAL A 1011 -3.90 30.63 11.78
N PHE A 1012 -3.86 31.42 12.85
CA PHE A 1012 -4.58 32.69 12.94
C PHE A 1012 -3.70 33.89 12.56
N ASP A 1013 -2.42 33.83 12.91
CA ASP A 1013 -1.49 34.92 12.67
C ASP A 1013 -1.38 35.27 11.16
N PRO A 1014 -1.58 36.54 10.78
CA PRO A 1014 -1.56 36.96 9.38
C PRO A 1014 -0.21 36.75 8.67
N ASP A 1015 0.90 36.84 9.39
CA ASP A 1015 2.24 36.74 8.82
C ASP A 1015 2.58 35.27 8.56
N ALA A 1016 2.22 34.40 9.50
CA ALA A 1016 2.26 32.95 9.32
C ALA A 1016 1.39 32.49 8.14
N ARG A 1017 0.17 33.04 7.99
CA ARG A 1017 -0.71 32.74 6.84
C ARG A 1017 -0.07 33.12 5.50
N ARG A 1018 0.50 34.32 5.40
CA ARG A 1018 1.18 34.77 4.17
C ARG A 1018 2.35 33.85 3.82
N ARG A 1019 3.17 33.46 4.81
CA ARG A 1019 4.28 32.53 4.59
C ARG A 1019 3.81 31.16 4.06
N LEU A 1020 2.69 30.63 4.56
CA LEU A 1020 2.11 29.38 4.06
C LEU A 1020 1.54 29.53 2.63
N ASP A 1021 0.92 30.67 2.33
CA ASP A 1021 0.42 30.98 0.99
C ASP A 1021 1.56 31.05 -0.03
N ASP A 1022 2.65 31.75 0.30
CA ASP A 1022 3.83 31.88 -0.55
C ASP A 1022 4.45 30.51 -0.88
N VAL A 1023 4.54 29.61 0.11
CA VAL A 1023 5.03 28.25 -0.11
C VAL A 1023 4.11 27.49 -1.06
N LEU A 1024 2.79 27.49 -0.81
CA LEU A 1024 1.83 26.83 -1.70
C LEU A 1024 1.87 27.39 -3.12
N ALA A 1025 1.94 28.71 -3.27
CA ALA A 1025 1.96 29.38 -4.57
C ALA A 1025 3.24 29.03 -5.35
N SER A 1026 4.39 29.06 -4.69
CA SER A 1026 5.69 28.68 -5.27
C SER A 1026 5.69 27.22 -5.73
N GLU A 1027 5.27 26.31 -4.87
CA GLU A 1027 5.23 24.87 -5.17
C GLU A 1027 4.24 24.51 -6.28
N LEU A 1028 3.08 25.16 -6.33
CA LEU A 1028 2.09 24.91 -7.38
C LEU A 1028 2.48 25.50 -8.74
N SER A 1029 3.37 26.49 -8.77
CA SER A 1029 3.80 27.19 -9.99
C SER A 1029 5.17 26.75 -10.52
N THR A 1030 5.96 26.00 -9.75
CA THR A 1030 7.29 25.58 -10.17
C THR A 1030 7.27 24.71 -11.44
N ALA A 1031 8.17 25.05 -12.37
CA ALA A 1031 8.34 24.29 -13.62
C ALA A 1031 8.97 22.90 -13.39
N GLU A 1032 9.62 22.70 -12.24
CA GLU A 1032 10.29 21.44 -11.89
C GLU A 1032 9.33 20.37 -11.36
N ALA A 1033 8.06 20.74 -11.09
CA ALA A 1033 7.09 19.82 -10.52
C ALA A 1033 6.55 18.83 -11.57
N TRP A 1034 6.45 17.56 -11.16
CA TRP A 1034 5.80 16.53 -11.95
C TRP A 1034 4.29 16.67 -11.85
N VAL A 1035 3.60 16.66 -12.99
CA VAL A 1035 2.13 16.73 -13.07
C VAL A 1035 1.55 15.32 -13.18
N LEU A 1036 0.66 14.95 -12.24
CA LEU A 1036 -0.04 13.66 -12.29
C LEU A 1036 -1.07 13.66 -13.41
N ARG A 1037 -1.06 12.60 -14.22
CA ARG A 1037 -2.01 12.36 -15.31
C ARG A 1037 -3.15 11.43 -14.89
N PRO A 1038 -4.29 11.43 -15.61
CA PRO A 1038 -5.45 10.59 -15.26
C PRO A 1038 -5.19 9.08 -15.24
N ASP A 1039 -4.15 8.62 -15.95
CA ASP A 1039 -3.71 7.22 -16.03
C ASP A 1039 -2.82 6.79 -14.85
N GLY A 1040 -2.35 7.74 -14.04
CA GLY A 1040 -1.46 7.52 -12.90
C GLY A 1040 0.02 7.83 -13.18
N GLY A 1041 0.39 8.09 -14.43
CA GLY A 1041 1.73 8.52 -14.81
C GLY A 1041 2.00 9.99 -14.44
N TYR A 1042 3.26 10.38 -14.49
CA TYR A 1042 3.71 11.73 -14.19
C TYR A 1042 4.50 12.31 -15.35
N ASP A 1043 4.19 13.56 -15.72
CA ASP A 1043 4.96 14.30 -16.71
C ASP A 1043 5.79 15.37 -16.01
N ARG A 1044 7.08 15.46 -16.34
CA ARG A 1044 7.94 16.58 -15.93
C ARG A 1044 7.96 17.63 -17.03
N PRO A 1045 7.47 18.87 -16.81
CA PRO A 1045 7.56 19.93 -17.80
C PRO A 1045 9.03 20.22 -18.18
N GLY A 1046 9.38 20.11 -19.46
CA GLY A 1046 10.71 20.46 -19.98
C GLY A 1046 11.78 19.36 -19.91
N ALA A 1047 11.40 18.10 -19.64
CA ALA A 1047 12.27 16.93 -19.79
C ALA A 1047 12.19 16.33 -21.20
#